data_AF-A0A3P9P4Z5-F1
#
_entry.id   AF-A0A3P9P4Z5-F1
#
_cell.length_a   1.000
_cell.length_b   1.000
_cell.length_c   1.000
_cell.angle_alpha   90.00
_cell.angle_beta   90.00
_cell.angle_gamma   90.00
#
_symmetry.space_group_name_H-M   'P 1'
#
loop_
_entity.id
_entity.type
_entity.pdbx_description
1 polymer ?
#
loop_
_entity_poly.entity_id
_entity_poly.type
_entity_poly.pdbx_seq_one_letter_code
_entity_poly.pdbx_strand_id
1 'polypeptide(L)'
;MWIEPEEVLLAGALWVSERANPFFILQRRRGHGRGGGLSGLLVGTLDVVLDSSARVAPYRILLQTADSQIYWNIACGSSRKEITEHWDFLESNLLQTISIFDNDEDVITFVKGKISGIIAEENRLKRSEEQEENSGKFLEAELKMRKLFGMPEEEKLVNYYSCSYWKGRVPRQGWLYLSINHLCFYSFLLGKEVTLVVPWTEVTQLEKNATLVFPESVRVSTRNAEHFFSMFLNVNDTFKLMEQLANIAMRQLLDNEAFAADRSLPKACKTLKNVSALKRDFDARAKNERYRSMFRLTQDERLDGHTDCTLWTPFAKMHVVGQLFISNNYICFSSREEDLCQLIIPLREVTIVEKADSSSVLPCPVSISTKNKMNFLFANLKDRDFLVQRISDFLQRTPDGSIRFRPQGAPLPRRPAHRPAGPAAAVPAGRPGGPRPESCEYDSRVGAGVAPGDADPSSVPQMKERMKEEAWNIHFSEFGRGVCMYRTSRTRELVLNGIPERLRGELWLLFSGAQNEMASHPGYYGDLVEQAMGLCSLATEEIERDLHRSMPEHRAFQNETGIAALRRVLTAYAHRNPNIGYCQAMNIVTSVLLLYGTEEEAFWLLVALCERMLPDYYNTRVVGALVDQGVFEELTRAFLPPLYDHMQALGVITTISLSWFLTLFLSVMPFDSAVLLVDCFFYEGIKVIFQVALAVLHDNMDALLVSSDEGEAMTILGRWVSPNFNVKNKM
;
A
#
# COMPACT_ATOMS: atom_id res chain seq x y z
N MET A 1 -24.23 37.64 23.90
CA MET A 1 -23.27 36.64 24.40
C MET A 1 -23.99 35.34 24.73
N TRP A 2 -23.32 34.21 24.51
CA TRP A 2 -23.76 32.93 25.07
C TRP A 2 -23.58 32.92 26.59
N ILE A 3 -24.41 32.14 27.29
CA ILE A 3 -24.35 31.95 28.75
C ILE A 3 -24.48 30.46 29.08
N GLU A 4 -23.95 30.05 30.23
CA GLU A 4 -24.12 28.66 30.66
C GLU A 4 -25.61 28.33 30.77
N PRO A 5 -26.09 27.15 30.28
CA PRO A 5 -27.50 26.84 30.24
C PRO A 5 -28.17 26.77 31.62
N GLU A 6 -28.85 27.85 32.00
CA GLU A 6 -29.54 28.00 33.29
C GLU A 6 -31.03 27.65 33.20
N GLU A 7 -31.57 27.01 34.24
CA GLU A 7 -32.97 26.59 34.29
C GLU A 7 -33.91 27.79 34.56
N VAL A 8 -35.01 27.89 33.82
CA VAL A 8 -36.01 28.97 33.95
C VAL A 8 -37.42 28.39 33.98
N LEU A 9 -38.06 28.50 35.15
CA LEU A 9 -39.42 27.98 35.41
C LEU A 9 -40.56 28.83 34.81
N LEU A 10 -40.30 30.07 34.39
CA LEU A 10 -41.32 31.00 33.89
C LEU A 10 -40.85 31.81 32.67
N ALA A 11 -41.34 31.44 31.48
CA ALA A 11 -41.04 32.15 30.24
C ALA A 11 -41.81 33.47 30.05
N GLY A 12 -42.97 33.67 30.70
CA GLY A 12 -43.98 34.64 30.23
C GLY A 12 -44.17 35.96 30.98
N ALA A 13 -43.77 36.09 32.26
CA ALA A 13 -44.24 37.19 33.12
C ALA A 13 -43.67 38.57 32.75
N LEU A 14 -42.34 38.68 32.61
CA LEU A 14 -41.62 39.94 32.35
C LEU A 14 -41.13 40.08 30.89
N TRP A 15 -41.45 39.12 30.04
CA TRP A 15 -40.87 38.96 28.71
C TRP A 15 -41.95 38.94 27.60
N VAL A 16 -41.51 39.16 26.36
CA VAL A 16 -42.31 39.10 25.13
C VAL A 16 -41.52 38.32 24.10
N SER A 17 -42.07 37.22 23.57
CA SER A 17 -41.46 36.48 22.47
C SER A 17 -41.48 37.32 21.18
N GLU A 18 -40.33 37.49 20.52
CA GLU A 18 -40.23 38.16 19.21
C GLU A 18 -40.10 37.17 18.05
N ARG A 19 -39.46 36.01 18.29
CA ARG A 19 -39.33 34.89 17.35
C ARG A 19 -39.42 33.59 18.14
N ALA A 20 -39.97 32.55 17.52
CA ALA A 20 -39.98 31.20 18.07
C ALA A 20 -39.94 30.18 16.94
N ASN A 21 -39.29 29.05 17.20
CA ASN A 21 -39.36 27.83 16.40
C ASN A 21 -39.57 26.64 17.38
N PRO A 22 -39.66 25.38 16.93
CA PRO A 22 -39.99 24.26 17.83
C PRO A 22 -39.06 24.12 19.05
N PHE A 23 -37.80 24.52 18.94
CA PHE A 23 -36.80 24.33 20.00
C PHE A 23 -36.27 25.62 20.63
N PHE A 24 -36.46 26.78 20.01
CA PHE A 24 -35.90 28.04 20.49
C PHE A 24 -36.93 29.19 20.54
N ILE A 25 -36.89 30.00 21.59
CA ILE A 25 -37.66 31.25 21.72
C ILE A 25 -36.71 32.43 21.94
N LEU A 26 -36.73 33.41 21.04
CA LEU A 26 -36.13 34.72 21.25
C LEU A 26 -37.12 35.62 22.00
N GLN A 27 -36.74 36.10 23.18
CA GLN A 27 -37.54 36.99 23.99
C GLN A 27 -36.88 38.35 24.21
N ARG A 28 -37.69 39.40 24.30
CA ARG A 28 -37.31 40.76 24.73
C ARG A 28 -38.06 41.12 26.01
N ARG A 29 -37.39 41.81 26.94
CA ARG A 29 -38.01 42.27 28.21
C ARG A 29 -39.11 43.31 27.95
N ARG A 30 -40.21 43.23 28.69
CA ARG A 30 -41.31 44.22 28.65
C ARG A 30 -40.77 45.60 29.05
N GLY A 31 -41.18 46.65 28.33
CA GLY A 31 -40.70 48.02 28.53
C GLY A 31 -39.49 48.45 27.67
N HIS A 32 -38.72 47.51 27.10
CA HIS A 32 -37.56 47.86 26.26
C HIS A 32 -37.93 47.99 24.77
N GLY A 33 -37.52 49.07 24.09
CA GLY A 33 -37.39 49.13 22.62
C GLY A 33 -38.62 49.49 21.76
N ARG A 34 -39.80 49.79 22.30
CA ARG A 34 -40.91 50.46 21.58
C ARG A 34 -41.63 51.46 22.49
N GLY A 35 -42.18 52.51 21.87
CA GLY A 35 -42.70 53.75 22.47
C GLY A 35 -43.39 53.64 23.82
N GLY A 36 -43.10 54.61 24.69
CA GLY A 36 -43.46 54.60 26.10
C GLY A 36 -44.96 54.51 26.38
N GLY A 37 -45.31 53.63 27.30
CA GLY A 37 -46.62 53.52 27.94
C GLY A 37 -46.45 53.11 29.40
N LEU A 38 -47.48 53.32 30.22
CA LEU A 38 -47.44 53.17 31.69
C LEU A 38 -47.01 51.78 32.19
N SER A 39 -47.05 50.75 31.34
CA SER A 39 -46.53 49.41 31.62
C SER A 39 -45.02 49.35 31.85
N GLY A 40 -44.24 50.36 31.41
CA GLY A 40 -42.80 50.43 31.65
C GLY A 40 -42.41 50.78 33.09
N LEU A 41 -43.22 51.53 33.83
CA LEU A 41 -42.90 51.95 35.20
C LEU A 41 -43.07 50.83 36.22
N LEU A 42 -44.10 49.98 36.04
CA LEU A 42 -44.43 48.91 37.00
C LEU A 42 -43.44 47.74 36.99
N VAL A 43 -42.70 47.53 35.89
CA VAL A 43 -41.65 46.50 35.82
C VAL A 43 -40.42 46.91 36.63
N GLY A 44 -40.01 48.18 36.55
CA GLY A 44 -38.81 48.68 37.23
C GLY A 44 -38.87 48.67 38.76
N THR A 45 -40.06 48.52 39.37
CA THR A 45 -40.20 48.39 40.83
C THR A 45 -40.09 46.94 41.31
N LEU A 46 -40.40 45.96 40.46
CA LEU A 46 -40.23 44.53 40.77
C LEU A 46 -38.76 44.11 40.61
N ASP A 47 -38.06 44.73 39.66
CA ASP A 47 -36.66 44.48 39.27
C ASP A 47 -35.62 44.73 40.40
N VAL A 48 -35.99 45.41 41.49
CA VAL A 48 -35.09 45.68 42.64
C VAL A 48 -35.20 44.61 43.73
N VAL A 49 -36.25 43.79 43.73
CA VAL A 49 -36.60 42.89 44.85
C VAL A 49 -36.41 41.41 44.51
N LEU A 50 -36.38 41.03 43.22
CA LEU A 50 -36.37 39.62 42.81
C LEU A 50 -35.06 39.09 42.21
N ASP A 51 -34.09 39.94 41.85
CA ASP A 51 -32.76 39.50 41.40
C ASP A 51 -31.67 40.50 41.82
N SER A 52 -30.82 40.11 42.77
CA SER A 52 -29.69 40.93 43.24
C SER A 52 -28.44 40.85 42.35
N SER A 53 -28.60 40.52 41.06
CA SER A 53 -27.53 40.46 40.06
C SER A 53 -27.69 41.58 39.03
N ALA A 54 -26.69 42.47 38.95
CA ALA A 54 -26.78 43.65 38.10
C ALA A 54 -26.68 43.28 36.59
N ARG A 55 -27.52 43.93 35.77
CA ARG A 55 -27.51 43.92 34.29
C ARG A 55 -28.06 42.65 33.60
N VAL A 56 -29.28 42.24 33.92
CA VAL A 56 -30.06 41.34 33.04
C VAL A 56 -30.25 42.00 31.67
N ALA A 57 -29.64 41.42 30.62
CA ALA A 57 -29.66 41.96 29.28
C ALA A 57 -31.10 41.99 28.69
N PRO A 58 -31.48 43.01 27.88
CA PRO A 58 -32.86 43.20 27.43
C PRO A 58 -33.40 42.14 26.47
N TYR A 59 -32.55 41.28 25.93
CA TYR A 59 -32.93 40.14 25.08
C TYR A 59 -32.33 38.83 25.61
N ARG A 60 -33.04 37.72 25.40
CA ARG A 60 -32.57 36.35 25.68
C ARG A 60 -33.07 35.33 24.66
N ILE A 61 -32.37 34.21 24.53
CA ILE A 61 -32.85 33.02 23.81
C ILE A 61 -33.01 31.87 24.81
N LEU A 62 -34.19 31.28 24.82
CA LEU A 62 -34.51 30.07 25.57
C LEU A 62 -34.52 28.86 24.65
N LEU A 63 -33.94 27.75 25.10
CA LEU A 63 -34.21 26.40 24.61
C LEU A 63 -35.50 25.88 25.26
N GLN A 64 -36.34 25.26 24.46
CA GLN A 64 -37.56 24.55 24.86
C GLN A 64 -37.63 23.20 24.13
N THR A 65 -38.46 22.29 24.63
CA THR A 65 -38.86 21.06 23.93
C THR A 65 -40.36 20.85 24.08
N ALA A 66 -40.95 19.89 23.35
CA ALA A 66 -42.40 19.80 23.21
C ALA A 66 -43.12 19.39 24.51
N ASP A 67 -42.50 18.48 25.28
CA ASP A 67 -43.12 17.88 26.47
C ASP A 67 -42.67 18.52 27.80
N SER A 68 -41.74 19.48 27.75
CA SER A 68 -41.13 20.09 28.94
C SER A 68 -41.71 21.45 29.31
N GLN A 69 -42.08 21.63 30.59
CA GLN A 69 -42.38 22.96 31.16
C GLN A 69 -41.12 23.75 31.54
N ILE A 70 -39.94 23.14 31.39
CA ILE A 70 -38.65 23.69 31.81
C ILE A 70 -37.96 24.32 30.61
N TYR A 71 -37.65 25.61 30.70
CA TYR A 71 -36.90 26.35 29.69
C TYR A 71 -35.45 26.49 30.12
N TRP A 72 -34.50 26.48 29.18
CA TRP A 72 -33.08 26.71 29.46
C TRP A 72 -32.61 28.00 28.79
N ASN A 73 -32.09 28.94 29.58
CA ASN A 73 -31.57 30.21 29.09
C ASN A 73 -30.15 29.99 28.53
N ILE A 74 -29.95 30.18 27.22
CA ILE A 74 -28.70 29.78 26.52
C ILE A 74 -27.92 30.97 25.91
N ALA A 75 -28.58 32.11 25.71
CA ALA A 75 -27.92 33.33 25.25
C ALA A 75 -28.66 34.58 25.76
N CYS A 76 -27.92 35.65 26.01
CA CYS A 76 -28.46 36.96 26.34
C CYS A 76 -27.85 38.05 25.44
N GLY A 77 -28.51 39.19 25.26
CA GLY A 77 -28.05 40.23 24.33
C GLY A 77 -28.39 41.64 24.79
N SER A 78 -27.39 42.53 24.72
CA SER A 78 -27.50 43.95 25.03
C SER A 78 -28.32 44.72 23.98
N SER A 79 -28.31 44.23 22.74
CA SER A 79 -29.00 44.82 21.59
C SER A 79 -29.75 43.78 20.77
N ARG A 80 -30.72 44.24 19.96
CA ARG A 80 -31.46 43.37 19.04
C ARG A 80 -30.55 42.74 17.99
N LYS A 81 -29.50 43.46 17.55
CA LYS A 81 -28.55 42.98 16.54
C LYS A 81 -27.77 41.77 17.10
N GLU A 82 -27.14 41.94 18.25
CA GLU A 82 -26.33 40.92 18.93
C GLU A 82 -27.13 39.62 19.16
N ILE A 83 -28.37 39.71 19.67
CA ILE A 83 -29.16 38.50 19.91
C ILE A 83 -29.68 37.85 18.61
N THR A 84 -29.80 38.62 17.52
CA THR A 84 -30.19 38.08 16.21
C THR A 84 -29.05 37.28 15.60
N GLU A 85 -27.79 37.71 15.76
CA GLU A 85 -26.62 36.94 15.32
C GLU A 85 -26.54 35.56 16.03
N HIS A 86 -26.85 35.50 17.33
CA HIS A 86 -26.98 34.22 18.06
C HIS A 86 -28.16 33.37 17.58
N TRP A 87 -29.32 33.98 17.28
CA TRP A 87 -30.48 33.28 16.73
C TRP A 87 -30.19 32.66 15.36
N ASP A 88 -29.65 33.46 14.44
CA ASP A 88 -29.37 33.05 13.06
C ASP A 88 -28.32 31.91 13.04
N PHE A 89 -27.38 31.87 14.00
CA PHE A 89 -26.48 30.74 14.22
C PHE A 89 -27.21 29.45 14.63
N LEU A 90 -28.13 29.52 15.60
CA LEU A 90 -28.91 28.34 16.05
C LEU A 90 -29.80 27.80 14.94
N GLU A 91 -30.46 28.71 14.20
CA GLU A 91 -31.34 28.37 13.08
C GLU A 91 -30.56 27.71 11.94
N SER A 92 -29.38 28.21 11.59
CA SER A 92 -28.56 27.70 10.48
C SER A 92 -27.79 26.41 10.80
N ASN A 93 -27.37 26.21 12.07
CA ASN A 93 -26.44 25.12 12.43
C ASN A 93 -27.09 24.01 13.27
N LEU A 94 -28.06 24.36 14.13
CA LEU A 94 -28.63 23.43 15.11
C LEU A 94 -30.04 22.98 14.74
N LEU A 95 -30.92 23.84 14.21
CA LEU A 95 -32.35 23.55 14.07
C LEU A 95 -32.66 22.25 13.30
N GLN A 96 -32.10 22.10 12.09
CA GLN A 96 -32.26 20.87 11.29
C GLN A 96 -31.67 19.65 11.99
N THR A 97 -30.53 19.82 12.65
CA THR A 97 -29.82 18.75 13.36
C THR A 97 -30.59 18.27 14.60
N ILE A 98 -31.22 19.18 15.34
CA ILE A 98 -32.03 18.86 16.52
C ILE A 98 -33.23 18.00 16.14
N SER A 99 -33.84 18.22 14.97
CA SER A 99 -34.95 17.40 14.46
C SER A 99 -34.59 15.94 14.12
N ILE A 100 -33.33 15.53 14.26
CA ILE A 100 -32.88 14.14 14.07
C ILE A 100 -32.98 13.33 15.38
N PHE A 101 -33.10 13.99 16.54
CA PHE A 101 -33.24 13.30 17.82
C PHE A 101 -34.70 12.93 18.11
N ASP A 102 -34.93 11.67 18.47
CA ASP A 102 -36.26 11.14 18.78
C ASP A 102 -36.72 11.41 20.23
N ASN A 103 -35.90 12.10 21.04
CA ASN A 103 -36.09 12.28 22.48
C ASN A 103 -35.68 13.69 22.95
N ASP A 104 -36.56 14.35 23.71
CA ASP A 104 -36.37 15.70 24.27
C ASP A 104 -35.12 15.81 25.19
N GLU A 105 -34.82 14.79 26.00
CA GLU A 105 -33.62 14.79 26.87
C GLU A 105 -32.32 14.73 26.07
N ASP A 106 -32.31 14.04 24.92
CA ASP A 106 -31.16 13.97 24.03
C ASP A 106 -30.93 15.32 23.34
N VAL A 107 -32.00 15.99 22.93
CA VAL A 107 -31.98 17.38 22.43
C VAL A 107 -31.40 18.32 23.47
N ILE A 108 -31.91 18.29 24.70
CA ILE A 108 -31.44 19.16 25.79
C ILE A 108 -29.95 18.91 26.07
N THR A 109 -29.54 17.65 26.18
CA THR A 109 -28.14 17.27 26.44
C THR A 109 -27.21 17.71 25.31
N PHE A 110 -27.61 17.51 24.06
CA PHE A 110 -26.85 17.93 22.88
C PHE A 110 -26.69 19.46 22.81
N VAL A 111 -27.80 20.22 22.94
CA VAL A 111 -27.76 21.69 22.88
C VAL A 111 -26.94 22.25 24.03
N LYS A 112 -27.14 21.77 25.27
CA LYS A 112 -26.32 22.19 26.43
C LYS A 112 -24.83 21.98 26.17
N GLY A 113 -24.44 20.78 25.77
CA GLY A 113 -23.05 20.45 25.44
C GLY A 113 -22.47 21.30 24.31
N LYS A 114 -23.30 21.72 23.34
CA LYS A 114 -22.85 22.60 22.26
C LYS A 114 -22.67 24.05 22.72
N ILE A 115 -23.60 24.58 23.50
CA ILE A 115 -23.53 25.95 24.06
C ILE A 115 -22.32 26.09 24.99
N SER A 116 -22.11 25.15 25.92
CA SER A 116 -20.91 25.13 26.78
C SER A 116 -19.61 25.05 25.97
N GLY A 117 -19.59 24.29 24.87
CA GLY A 117 -18.47 24.23 23.95
C GLY A 117 -18.16 25.57 23.26
N ILE A 118 -19.21 26.28 22.81
CA ILE A 118 -19.08 27.62 22.21
C ILE A 118 -18.57 28.64 23.24
N ILE A 119 -19.07 28.61 24.48
CA ILE A 119 -18.64 29.50 25.56
C ILE A 119 -17.15 29.31 25.88
N ALA A 120 -16.70 28.06 25.96
CA ALA A 120 -15.28 27.75 26.18
C ALA A 120 -14.39 28.28 25.04
N GLU A 121 -14.86 28.22 23.78
CA GLU A 121 -14.13 28.72 22.62
C GLU A 121 -14.14 30.25 22.51
N GLU A 122 -15.28 30.92 22.78
CA GLU A 122 -15.37 32.39 22.84
C GLU A 122 -14.53 32.97 23.99
N ASN A 123 -14.54 32.34 25.17
CA ASN A 123 -13.75 32.80 26.32
C ASN A 123 -12.25 32.70 26.04
N ARG A 124 -11.81 31.74 25.22
CA ARG A 124 -10.43 31.67 24.73
C ARG A 124 -10.13 32.81 23.75
N LEU A 125 -11.00 33.05 22.78
CA LEU A 125 -10.81 34.08 21.76
C LEU A 125 -10.79 35.51 22.38
N LYS A 126 -11.72 35.81 23.30
CA LYS A 126 -11.78 37.13 23.98
C LYS A 126 -10.56 37.40 24.87
N ARG A 127 -10.02 36.37 25.54
CA ARG A 127 -8.77 36.46 26.32
C ARG A 127 -7.50 36.45 25.44
N SER A 128 -7.62 36.37 24.12
CA SER A 128 -6.46 36.50 23.21
C SER A 128 -6.04 37.96 22.99
N GLU A 129 -6.89 38.92 23.36
CA GLU A 129 -6.60 40.37 23.29
C GLU A 129 -5.96 40.91 24.59
N GLU A 130 -6.04 40.17 25.69
CA GLU A 130 -5.41 40.48 26.99
C GLU A 130 -4.29 39.46 27.27
N GLN A 131 -3.05 39.81 26.92
CA GLN A 131 -1.88 38.94 27.13
C GLN A 131 -1.58 38.76 28.63
N GLU A 132 -1.66 37.52 29.14
CA GLU A 132 -0.62 36.87 30.00
C GLU A 132 -1.01 35.46 30.53
N GLU A 133 -2.28 35.05 30.49
CA GLU A 133 -2.74 33.76 31.09
C GLU A 133 -2.57 32.48 30.22
N ASN A 134 -1.93 32.57 29.05
CA ASN A 134 -2.16 31.61 27.95
C ASN A 134 -1.52 30.19 28.13
N SER A 135 -0.70 29.97 29.16
CA SER A 135 0.04 28.71 29.34
C SER A 135 -0.80 27.58 29.95
N GLY A 136 -1.50 27.84 31.06
CA GLY A 136 -2.09 26.78 31.90
C GLY A 136 -3.18 25.96 31.21
N LYS A 137 -4.16 26.61 30.57
CA LYS A 137 -5.31 25.93 29.93
C LYS A 137 -4.95 25.24 28.62
N PHE A 138 -3.96 25.75 27.90
CA PHE A 138 -3.45 25.08 26.70
C PHE A 138 -2.66 23.83 27.07
N LEU A 139 -1.82 23.91 28.11
CA LEU A 139 -1.12 22.75 28.68
C LEU A 139 -2.11 21.70 29.22
N GLU A 140 -3.20 22.10 29.88
CA GLU A 140 -4.26 21.17 30.30
C GLU A 140 -4.91 20.46 29.10
N ALA A 141 -5.21 21.19 28.02
CA ALA A 141 -5.77 20.61 26.80
C ALA A 141 -4.78 19.64 26.12
N GLU A 142 -3.48 19.95 26.13
CA GLU A 142 -2.42 19.10 25.59
C GLU A 142 -2.22 17.83 26.43
N LEU A 143 -2.14 17.94 27.77
CA LEU A 143 -2.09 16.78 28.68
C LEU A 143 -3.34 15.90 28.54
N LYS A 144 -4.51 16.51 28.36
CA LYS A 144 -5.77 15.81 28.11
C LYS A 144 -5.76 15.08 26.76
N MET A 145 -5.23 15.70 25.70
CA MET A 145 -5.01 15.04 24.41
C MET A 145 -4.08 13.83 24.57
N ARG A 146 -2.90 13.99 25.18
CA ARG A 146 -1.96 12.89 25.42
C ARG A 146 -2.61 11.72 26.17
N LYS A 147 -3.33 12.01 27.26
CA LYS A 147 -4.01 10.99 28.06
C LYS A 147 -5.18 10.29 27.35
N LEU A 148 -5.96 11.02 26.54
CA LEU A 148 -7.13 10.45 25.85
C LEU A 148 -6.78 9.59 24.64
N PHE A 149 -5.67 9.89 23.95
CA PHE A 149 -5.30 9.24 22.70
C PHE A 149 -3.98 8.45 22.75
N GLY A 150 -3.32 8.38 23.91
CA GLY A 150 -2.04 7.69 24.06
C GLY A 150 -0.89 8.34 23.30
N MET A 151 -0.93 9.66 23.10
CA MET A 151 0.06 10.37 22.28
C MET A 151 1.40 10.51 23.00
N PRO A 152 2.54 10.38 22.28
CA PRO A 152 3.87 10.50 22.85
C PRO A 152 4.19 11.94 23.28
N GLU A 153 5.26 12.13 24.06
CA GLU A 153 5.62 13.45 24.59
C GLU A 153 6.05 14.44 23.49
N GLU A 154 6.65 13.93 22.42
CA GLU A 154 7.08 14.68 21.24
C GLU A 154 5.90 15.22 20.42
N GLU A 155 4.71 14.62 20.55
CA GLU A 155 3.51 15.09 19.87
C GLU A 155 2.99 16.37 20.55
N LYS A 156 3.04 17.48 19.83
CA LYS A 156 2.63 18.81 20.34
C LYS A 156 1.25 19.19 19.81
N LEU A 157 0.38 19.62 20.72
CA LEU A 157 -0.91 20.21 20.34
C LEU A 157 -0.67 21.55 19.63
N VAL A 158 -1.31 21.75 18.48
CA VAL A 158 -1.25 23.01 17.72
C VAL A 158 -2.47 23.86 18.03
N ASN A 159 -3.67 23.27 17.98
CA ASN A 159 -4.91 23.92 18.43
C ASN A 159 -6.02 22.90 18.71
N TYR A 160 -7.09 23.33 19.37
CA TYR A 160 -8.29 22.53 19.59
C TYR A 160 -9.58 23.35 19.40
N TYR A 161 -10.69 22.69 19.06
CA TYR A 161 -11.96 23.31 18.65
C TYR A 161 -13.16 22.51 19.16
N SER A 162 -14.27 23.21 19.45
CA SER A 162 -15.53 22.55 19.80
C SER A 162 -16.38 22.28 18.57
N CYS A 163 -16.61 21.01 18.25
CA CYS A 163 -17.36 20.61 17.05
C CYS A 163 -18.17 19.34 17.28
N SER A 164 -19.04 19.01 16.32
CA SER A 164 -19.77 17.75 16.29
C SER A 164 -19.25 16.84 15.18
N TYR A 165 -18.93 15.60 15.54
CA TYR A 165 -18.55 14.52 14.62
C TYR A 165 -19.77 13.66 14.27
N TRP A 166 -19.98 13.37 12.99
CA TRP A 166 -21.10 12.55 12.53
C TRP A 166 -20.70 11.07 12.39
N LYS A 167 -21.43 10.19 13.09
CA LYS A 167 -21.31 8.72 12.92
C LYS A 167 -22.67 8.18 12.48
N GLY A 168 -22.88 8.11 11.17
CA GLY A 168 -24.21 7.89 10.58
C GLY A 168 -25.01 9.20 10.59
N ARG A 169 -26.28 9.16 11.00
CA ARG A 169 -27.16 10.34 11.07
C ARG A 169 -27.10 11.11 12.39
N VAL A 170 -26.47 10.56 13.43
CA VAL A 170 -26.46 11.19 14.76
C VAL A 170 -25.14 11.95 14.96
N PRO A 171 -25.19 13.27 15.25
CA PRO A 171 -24.00 14.06 15.61
C PRO A 171 -23.57 13.72 17.04
N ARG A 172 -22.27 13.77 17.29
CA ARG A 172 -21.69 13.62 18.62
C ARG A 172 -20.86 14.85 18.94
N GLN A 173 -21.34 15.65 19.86
CA GLN A 173 -20.70 16.89 20.28
C GLN A 173 -19.46 16.60 21.12
N GLY A 174 -18.34 17.24 20.79
CA GLY A 174 -17.05 16.95 21.40
C GLY A 174 -15.96 17.96 21.08
N TRP A 175 -14.72 17.49 21.16
CA TRP A 175 -13.51 18.29 21.00
C TRP A 175 -12.61 17.69 19.93
N LEU A 176 -12.26 18.52 18.95
CA LEU A 176 -11.27 18.22 17.92
C LEU A 176 -9.93 18.82 18.35
N TYR A 177 -8.91 17.99 18.50
CA TYR A 177 -7.53 18.36 18.79
C TYR A 177 -6.71 18.18 17.51
N LEU A 178 -6.02 19.24 17.10
CA LEU A 178 -5.11 19.24 15.96
C LEU A 178 -3.69 19.36 16.50
N SER A 179 -2.89 18.31 16.33
CA SER A 179 -1.47 18.28 16.68
C SER A 179 -0.61 18.34 15.42
N ILE A 180 0.72 18.33 15.58
CA ILE A 180 1.66 18.41 14.45
C ILE A 180 1.45 17.26 13.46
N ASN A 181 1.25 16.03 13.94
CA ASN A 181 1.18 14.84 13.10
C ASN A 181 -0.23 14.23 13.00
N HIS A 182 -1.16 14.60 13.89
CA HIS A 182 -2.48 13.98 13.99
C HIS A 182 -3.66 14.96 14.08
N LEU A 183 -4.80 14.47 13.60
CA LEU A 183 -6.13 14.96 13.92
C LEU A 183 -6.77 13.97 14.90
N CYS A 184 -7.13 14.43 16.09
CA CYS A 184 -7.75 13.60 17.12
C CYS A 184 -9.11 14.18 17.53
N PHE A 185 -10.13 13.35 17.74
CA PHE A 185 -11.45 13.80 18.20
C PHE A 185 -11.95 12.94 19.35
N TYR A 186 -12.48 13.62 20.39
CA TYR A 186 -13.07 13.00 21.57
C TYR A 186 -14.50 13.51 21.81
N SER A 187 -15.43 12.60 22.07
CA SER A 187 -16.78 12.91 22.54
C SER A 187 -17.25 11.86 23.55
N PHE A 188 -17.88 12.31 24.62
CA PHE A 188 -18.69 11.47 25.49
C PHE A 188 -20.06 12.13 25.64
N LEU A 189 -21.07 11.57 24.97
CA LEU A 189 -22.43 12.13 24.95
C LEU A 189 -23.44 10.98 24.95
N LEU A 190 -24.53 11.11 25.71
CA LEU A 190 -25.59 10.09 25.84
C LEU A 190 -25.03 8.69 26.22
N GLY A 191 -24.06 8.65 27.13
CA GLY A 191 -23.38 7.43 27.58
C GLY A 191 -22.52 6.73 26.52
N LYS A 192 -22.31 7.36 25.35
CA LYS A 192 -21.53 6.79 24.23
C LYS A 192 -20.25 7.58 24.02
N GLU A 193 -19.13 6.92 24.25
CA GLU A 193 -17.80 7.44 23.92
C GLU A 193 -17.51 7.33 22.42
N VAL A 194 -16.75 8.29 21.90
CA VAL A 194 -16.05 8.23 20.61
C VAL A 194 -14.66 8.81 20.77
N THR A 195 -13.69 7.98 20.43
CA THR A 195 -12.34 8.37 20.07
C THR A 195 -12.16 8.22 18.56
N LEU A 196 -11.39 9.13 17.96
CA LEU A 196 -10.94 9.06 16.58
C LEU A 196 -9.53 9.67 16.54
N VAL A 197 -8.60 8.99 15.88
CA VAL A 197 -7.25 9.47 15.61
C VAL A 197 -6.98 9.22 14.13
N VAL A 198 -6.54 10.26 13.43
CA VAL A 198 -6.21 10.21 12.00
C VAL A 198 -4.86 10.90 11.80
N PRO A 199 -3.81 10.18 11.39
CA PRO A 199 -2.54 10.81 10.99
C PRO A 199 -2.77 11.73 9.79
N TRP A 200 -2.14 12.91 9.77
CA TRP A 200 -2.23 13.83 8.63
C TRP A 200 -1.72 13.21 7.32
N THR A 201 -0.81 12.24 7.42
CA THR A 201 -0.26 11.45 6.32
C THR A 201 -1.28 10.50 5.66
N GLU A 202 -2.38 10.18 6.33
CA GLU A 202 -3.48 9.37 5.77
C GLU A 202 -4.58 10.20 5.11
N VAL A 203 -4.59 11.52 5.33
CA VAL A 203 -5.63 12.42 4.81
C VAL A 203 -5.43 12.63 3.30
N THR A 204 -6.30 11.98 2.51
CA THR A 204 -6.26 12.02 1.04
C THR A 204 -6.97 13.23 0.43
N GLN A 205 -7.88 13.84 1.19
CA GLN A 205 -8.74 14.96 0.77
C GLN A 205 -9.33 15.68 1.99
N LEU A 206 -9.34 17.01 1.94
CA LEU A 206 -10.06 17.90 2.86
C LEU A 206 -11.02 18.76 2.04
N GLU A 207 -12.29 18.82 2.44
CA GLU A 207 -13.30 19.66 1.78
C GLU A 207 -14.20 20.37 2.79
N LYS A 208 -14.64 21.58 2.45
CA LYS A 208 -15.85 22.17 3.04
C LYS A 208 -17.05 21.79 2.18
N ASN A 209 -18.04 21.17 2.80
CA ASN A 209 -19.31 20.83 2.16
C ASN A 209 -20.46 21.41 2.99
N ALA A 210 -21.36 22.14 2.32
CA ALA A 210 -22.68 22.49 2.82
C ALA A 210 -23.71 21.87 1.87
N THR A 211 -24.73 21.21 2.42
CA THR A 211 -25.80 20.61 1.61
C THR A 211 -27.15 20.99 2.23
N LEU A 212 -28.24 20.81 1.49
CA LEU A 212 -29.62 21.02 2.00
C LEU A 212 -30.01 20.14 3.20
N VAL A 213 -29.17 19.15 3.56
CA VAL A 213 -29.45 18.16 4.62
C VAL A 213 -28.36 18.13 5.71
N PHE A 214 -27.20 18.75 5.49
CA PHE A 214 -26.10 18.80 6.45
C PHE A 214 -25.60 20.24 6.61
N PRO A 215 -25.43 20.73 7.86
CA PRO A 215 -24.85 22.05 8.13
C PRO A 215 -23.41 22.15 7.61
N GLU A 216 -22.85 23.37 7.55
CA GLU A 216 -21.49 23.57 7.03
C GLU A 216 -20.49 22.67 7.76
N SER A 217 -19.84 21.80 6.98
CA SER A 217 -19.06 20.68 7.48
C SER A 217 -17.71 20.58 6.80
N VAL A 218 -16.71 20.17 7.56
CA VAL A 218 -15.41 19.74 7.07
C VAL A 218 -15.45 18.23 6.90
N ARG A 219 -15.27 17.77 5.65
CA ARG A 219 -15.03 16.38 5.32
C ARG A 219 -13.52 16.11 5.32
N VAL A 220 -13.12 15.07 6.03
CA VAL A 220 -11.76 14.51 6.04
C VAL A 220 -11.85 13.09 5.49
N SER A 221 -11.33 12.87 4.28
CA SER A 221 -11.35 11.55 3.64
C SER A 221 -9.97 10.89 3.76
N THR A 222 -9.90 9.73 4.39
CA THR A 222 -8.70 8.87 4.43
C THR A 222 -8.77 7.85 3.29
N ARG A 223 -7.81 6.92 3.22
CA ARG A 223 -7.82 5.83 2.23
C ARG A 223 -9.05 4.92 2.36
N ASN A 224 -9.57 4.75 3.58
CA ASN A 224 -10.55 3.72 3.93
C ASN A 224 -11.85 4.28 4.53
N ALA A 225 -11.94 5.57 4.86
CA ALA A 225 -13.09 6.17 5.53
C ALA A 225 -13.29 7.65 5.18
N GLU A 226 -14.53 8.14 5.36
CA GLU A 226 -14.85 9.57 5.36
C GLU A 226 -15.33 9.99 6.76
N HIS A 227 -14.76 11.09 7.26
CA HIS A 227 -15.08 11.67 8.56
C HIS A 227 -15.67 13.06 8.37
N PHE A 228 -16.81 13.33 9.01
CA PHE A 228 -17.52 14.60 8.86
C PHE A 228 -17.58 15.34 10.21
N PHE A 229 -17.06 16.56 10.24
CA PHE A 229 -17.09 17.45 11.40
C PHE A 229 -17.87 18.72 11.06
N SER A 230 -18.65 19.25 11.99
CA SER A 230 -19.52 20.41 11.74
C SER A 230 -19.71 21.28 12.97
N MET A 231 -20.44 22.40 12.79
CA MET A 231 -20.82 23.33 13.87
C MET A 231 -19.61 23.96 14.58
N PHE A 232 -18.50 24.15 13.87
CA PHE A 232 -17.38 24.94 14.37
C PHE A 232 -17.81 26.39 14.59
N LEU A 233 -17.27 27.05 15.63
CA LEU A 233 -17.51 28.49 15.83
C LEU A 233 -16.92 29.32 14.68
N ASN A 234 -15.74 28.93 14.19
CA ASN A 234 -15.13 29.47 12.98
C ASN A 234 -14.57 28.34 12.11
N VAL A 235 -15.45 27.73 11.31
CA VAL A 235 -15.12 26.68 10.33
C VAL A 235 -14.08 27.13 9.30
N ASN A 236 -14.03 28.43 9.00
CA ASN A 236 -13.14 28.95 7.98
C ASN A 236 -11.67 28.91 8.40
N ASP A 237 -11.37 29.34 9.62
CA ASP A 237 -9.99 29.35 10.13
C ASP A 237 -9.58 27.97 10.66
N THR A 238 -10.52 27.19 11.21
CA THR A 238 -10.28 25.77 11.55
C THR A 238 -9.81 24.99 10.32
N PHE A 239 -10.53 25.10 9.20
CA PHE A 239 -10.17 24.39 7.97
C PHE A 239 -8.81 24.83 7.40
N LYS A 240 -8.49 26.14 7.42
CA LYS A 240 -7.17 26.62 6.97
C LYS A 240 -6.03 25.99 7.78
N LEU A 241 -6.22 25.83 9.09
CA LEU A 241 -5.22 25.17 9.93
C LEU A 241 -5.11 23.67 9.61
N MET A 242 -6.23 22.98 9.39
CA MET A 242 -6.25 21.58 8.95
C MET A 242 -5.53 21.41 7.59
N GLU A 243 -5.78 22.31 6.63
CA GLU A 243 -5.05 22.33 5.35
C GLU A 243 -3.55 22.57 5.56
N GLN A 244 -3.15 23.49 6.43
CA GLN A 244 -1.74 23.76 6.72
C GLN A 244 -1.03 22.53 7.31
N LEU A 245 -1.64 21.87 8.30
CA LEU A 245 -1.05 20.70 8.95
C LEU A 245 -0.97 19.50 7.99
N ALA A 246 -2.03 19.22 7.22
CA ALA A 246 -1.99 18.23 6.16
C ALA A 246 -0.88 18.51 5.12
N ASN A 247 -0.72 19.78 4.70
CA ASN A 247 0.35 20.17 3.79
C ASN A 247 1.76 20.06 4.41
N ILE A 248 1.92 20.26 5.73
CA ILE A 248 3.21 20.09 6.43
C ILE A 248 3.58 18.61 6.52
N ALA A 249 2.66 17.75 6.96
CA ALA A 249 2.88 16.31 7.01
C ALA A 249 3.20 15.73 5.61
N MET A 250 2.50 16.19 4.58
CA MET A 250 2.82 15.84 3.20
C MET A 250 4.20 16.35 2.74
N ARG A 251 4.73 17.45 3.27
CA ARG A 251 6.11 17.90 2.98
C ARG A 251 7.15 17.07 3.73
N GLN A 252 6.91 16.73 5.00
CA GLN A 252 7.81 15.87 5.77
C GLN A 252 7.93 14.47 5.16
N LEU A 253 6.86 13.94 4.56
CA LEU A 253 6.91 12.72 3.73
C LEU A 253 7.79 12.85 2.47
N LEU A 254 7.98 14.07 1.95
CA LEU A 254 8.78 14.36 0.74
C LEU A 254 10.23 14.74 1.06
N ASP A 255 10.48 15.27 2.26
CA ASP A 255 11.82 15.63 2.76
C ASP A 255 12.59 14.40 3.31
N ASN A 256 11.92 13.27 3.53
CA ASN A 256 12.59 11.96 3.53
C ASN A 256 13.20 11.73 2.13
N GLU A 257 14.47 11.29 2.08
CA GLU A 257 15.34 11.27 0.88
C GLU A 257 14.84 10.45 -0.34
N ALA A 258 13.66 9.82 -0.24
CA ALA A 258 13.05 8.96 -1.25
C ALA A 258 12.27 9.70 -2.37
N PHE A 259 11.94 11.00 -2.24
CA PHE A 259 11.09 11.68 -3.24
C PHE A 259 11.85 12.34 -4.40
N ALA A 260 12.03 11.61 -5.50
CA ALA A 260 12.34 12.18 -6.82
C ALA A 260 11.05 12.40 -7.64
N ALA A 261 10.64 13.63 -7.93
CA ALA A 261 9.41 13.94 -8.69
C ALA A 261 9.44 13.44 -10.15
N ASP A 262 8.36 12.84 -10.67
CA ASP A 262 8.33 12.33 -12.05
C ASP A 262 8.05 13.44 -13.07
N ARG A 263 9.13 13.99 -13.63
CA ARG A 263 9.09 15.04 -14.66
C ARG A 263 8.44 14.61 -15.99
N SER A 264 8.18 13.31 -16.20
CA SER A 264 7.56 12.78 -17.43
C SER A 264 6.03 12.95 -17.46
N LEU A 265 5.38 13.16 -16.31
CA LEU A 265 3.93 13.24 -16.23
C LEU A 265 3.37 14.51 -16.91
N PRO A 266 2.32 14.41 -17.75
CA PRO A 266 1.71 15.57 -18.38
C PRO A 266 1.26 16.63 -17.36
N LYS A 267 1.33 17.91 -17.74
CA LYS A 267 0.74 19.00 -16.94
C LYS A 267 -0.79 18.82 -16.85
N ALA A 268 -1.39 19.24 -15.74
CA ALA A 268 -2.81 19.05 -15.49
C ALA A 268 -3.67 19.67 -16.61
N CYS A 269 -4.61 18.90 -17.16
CA CYS A 269 -5.52 19.39 -18.20
C CYS A 269 -6.44 20.47 -17.62
N LYS A 270 -6.89 21.42 -18.46
CA LYS A 270 -7.72 22.57 -18.04
C LYS A 270 -9.07 22.19 -17.39
N THR A 271 -9.50 20.94 -17.53
CA THR A 271 -10.69 20.34 -16.89
C THR A 271 -10.43 19.75 -15.51
N LEU A 272 -9.18 19.44 -15.15
CA LEU A 272 -8.77 18.83 -13.87
C LEU A 272 -8.10 19.85 -12.93
N LYS A 273 -8.66 21.07 -12.84
CA LYS A 273 -8.07 22.18 -12.06
C LYS A 273 -7.89 21.87 -10.56
N ASN A 274 -8.63 20.90 -10.02
CA ASN A 274 -8.68 20.61 -8.59
C ASN A 274 -7.71 19.48 -8.17
N VAL A 275 -7.02 18.82 -9.10
CA VAL A 275 -6.07 17.74 -8.77
C VAL A 275 -4.65 18.29 -8.84
N SER A 276 -3.99 18.39 -7.68
CA SER A 276 -2.60 18.86 -7.60
C SER A 276 -1.68 18.00 -8.47
N ALA A 277 -0.60 18.60 -9.00
CA ALA A 277 0.38 17.84 -9.77
C ALA A 277 0.98 16.69 -8.96
N LEU A 278 1.16 16.90 -7.65
CA LEU A 278 1.64 15.93 -6.68
C LEU A 278 0.67 14.74 -6.48
N LYS A 279 -0.65 14.97 -6.38
CA LYS A 279 -1.63 13.87 -6.27
C LYS A 279 -1.60 12.97 -7.51
N ARG A 280 -1.47 13.55 -8.70
CA ARG A 280 -1.33 12.77 -9.96
C ARG A 280 -0.02 12.00 -10.04
N ASP A 281 1.05 12.51 -9.42
CA ASP A 281 2.35 11.83 -9.30
C ASP A 281 2.26 10.62 -8.36
N PHE A 282 1.67 10.77 -7.17
CA PHE A 282 1.38 9.66 -6.27
C PHE A 282 0.42 8.62 -6.86
N ASP A 283 -0.67 9.05 -7.51
CA ASP A 283 -1.62 8.15 -8.19
C ASP A 283 -0.93 7.35 -9.31
N ALA A 284 0.05 7.94 -10.01
CA ALA A 284 0.85 7.26 -11.03
C ALA A 284 1.85 6.28 -10.41
N ARG A 285 2.52 6.64 -9.31
CA ARG A 285 3.41 5.74 -8.55
C ARG A 285 2.66 4.50 -8.06
N ALA A 286 1.54 4.68 -7.36
CA ALA A 286 0.75 3.58 -6.82
C ALA A 286 0.23 2.64 -7.93
N LYS A 287 -0.11 3.17 -9.11
CA LYS A 287 -0.47 2.36 -10.28
C LYS A 287 0.73 1.60 -10.86
N ASN A 288 1.89 2.24 -10.98
CA ASN A 288 3.12 1.60 -11.44
C ASN A 288 3.57 0.49 -10.48
N GLU A 289 3.54 0.75 -9.18
CA GLU A 289 3.88 -0.21 -8.12
C GLU A 289 2.96 -1.43 -8.15
N ARG A 290 1.63 -1.22 -8.19
CA ARG A 290 0.65 -2.32 -8.34
C ARG A 290 0.86 -3.11 -9.64
N TYR A 291 1.16 -2.42 -10.75
CA TYR A 291 1.43 -3.06 -12.04
C TYR A 291 2.70 -3.93 -12.00
N ARG A 292 3.80 -3.40 -11.46
CA ARG A 292 5.07 -4.12 -11.30
C ARG A 292 4.91 -5.33 -10.37
N SER A 293 4.22 -5.17 -9.25
CA SER A 293 3.93 -6.24 -8.30
C SER A 293 3.12 -7.36 -8.96
N MET A 294 2.02 -7.02 -9.65
CA MET A 294 1.14 -7.97 -10.34
C MET A 294 1.86 -8.84 -11.38
N PHE A 295 2.80 -8.27 -12.13
CA PHE A 295 3.52 -8.97 -13.21
C PHE A 295 5.00 -9.26 -12.89
N ARG A 296 5.45 -9.02 -11.66
CA ARG A 296 6.83 -9.22 -11.17
C ARG A 296 7.89 -8.55 -12.05
N LEU A 297 7.63 -7.30 -12.44
CA LEU A 297 8.48 -6.48 -13.31
C LEU A 297 9.50 -5.66 -12.51
N THR A 298 10.52 -5.16 -13.20
CA THR A 298 11.62 -4.37 -12.63
C THR A 298 11.15 -3.00 -12.10
N GLN A 299 11.92 -2.42 -11.17
CA GLN A 299 11.54 -1.17 -10.49
C GLN A 299 11.57 0.08 -11.39
N ASP A 300 12.21 0.01 -12.56
CA ASP A 300 12.26 1.08 -13.56
C ASP A 300 11.04 1.10 -14.49
N GLU A 301 10.34 -0.04 -14.64
CA GLU A 301 9.27 -0.23 -15.62
C GLU A 301 8.06 0.69 -15.37
N ARG A 302 7.47 1.31 -16.39
CA ARG A 302 6.38 2.28 -16.23
C ARG A 302 5.18 1.95 -17.11
N LEU A 303 4.00 1.90 -16.50
CA LEU A 303 2.72 1.70 -17.17
C LEU A 303 2.36 2.94 -18.01
N ASP A 304 2.29 2.78 -19.33
CA ASP A 304 1.81 3.83 -20.25
C ASP A 304 0.27 3.86 -20.29
N GLY A 305 -0.36 2.68 -20.23
CA GLY A 305 -1.81 2.58 -20.21
C GLY A 305 -2.33 1.15 -20.03
N HIS A 306 -3.64 1.04 -19.83
CA HIS A 306 -4.36 -0.23 -19.78
C HIS A 306 -5.74 -0.10 -20.44
N THR A 307 -6.32 -1.21 -20.87
CA THR A 307 -7.66 -1.25 -21.46
C THR A 307 -8.34 -2.60 -21.19
N ASP A 308 -9.66 -2.59 -21.04
CA ASP A 308 -10.46 -3.82 -20.97
C ASP A 308 -10.39 -4.55 -22.32
N CYS A 309 -10.24 -5.87 -22.29
CA CYS A 309 -10.20 -6.70 -23.49
C CYS A 309 -10.64 -8.14 -23.20
N THR A 310 -10.63 -8.97 -24.24
CA THR A 310 -10.63 -10.43 -24.09
C THR A 310 -9.40 -11.04 -24.75
N LEU A 311 -8.83 -12.08 -24.14
CA LEU A 311 -7.72 -12.87 -24.69
C LEU A 311 -8.25 -14.24 -25.11
N TRP A 312 -7.97 -14.66 -26.34
CA TRP A 312 -8.22 -16.04 -26.77
C TRP A 312 -7.24 -17.00 -26.09
N THR A 313 -7.74 -18.03 -25.42
CA THR A 313 -6.93 -19.10 -24.82
C THR A 313 -6.99 -20.35 -25.70
N PRO A 314 -5.87 -20.78 -26.33
CA PRO A 314 -5.88 -21.93 -27.24
C PRO A 314 -6.29 -23.26 -26.58
N PHE A 315 -5.93 -23.43 -25.31
CA PHE A 315 -6.19 -24.63 -24.51
C PHE A 315 -7.67 -24.81 -24.17
N ALA A 316 -8.34 -23.75 -23.69
CA ALA A 316 -9.77 -23.77 -23.38
C ALA A 316 -10.67 -23.45 -24.59
N LYS A 317 -10.09 -23.00 -25.72
CA LYS A 317 -10.78 -22.61 -26.96
C LYS A 317 -11.88 -21.57 -26.72
N MET A 318 -11.60 -20.59 -25.86
CA MET A 318 -12.55 -19.55 -25.48
C MET A 318 -11.86 -18.20 -25.25
N HIS A 319 -12.65 -17.13 -25.19
CA HIS A 319 -12.17 -15.81 -24.81
C HIS A 319 -12.28 -15.61 -23.30
N VAL A 320 -11.16 -15.32 -22.64
CA VAL A 320 -11.09 -14.92 -21.23
C VAL A 320 -11.19 -13.40 -21.14
N VAL A 321 -12.10 -12.89 -20.30
CA VAL A 321 -12.26 -11.45 -20.04
C VAL A 321 -11.19 -10.97 -19.08
N GLY A 322 -10.53 -9.86 -19.40
CA GLY A 322 -9.42 -9.33 -18.61
C GLY A 322 -9.09 -7.88 -18.94
N GLN A 323 -7.89 -7.48 -18.54
CA GLN A 323 -7.29 -6.20 -18.89
C GLN A 323 -5.93 -6.40 -19.51
N LEU A 324 -5.68 -5.69 -20.61
CA LEU A 324 -4.38 -5.54 -21.24
C LEU A 324 -3.68 -4.31 -20.64
N PHE A 325 -2.41 -4.45 -20.30
CA PHE A 325 -1.53 -3.41 -19.80
C PHE A 325 -0.36 -3.24 -20.78
N ILE A 326 0.05 -2.00 -21.04
CA ILE A 326 1.20 -1.68 -21.89
C ILE A 326 2.15 -0.77 -21.11
N SER A 327 3.43 -1.11 -21.19
CA SER A 327 4.54 -0.39 -20.58
C SER A 327 5.71 -0.29 -21.56
N ASN A 328 6.80 0.37 -21.16
CA ASN A 328 7.96 0.62 -22.01
C ASN A 328 8.59 -0.65 -22.62
N ASN A 329 8.59 -1.76 -21.87
CA ASN A 329 9.25 -3.01 -22.24
C ASN A 329 8.31 -4.23 -22.30
N TYR A 330 7.04 -4.12 -21.89
CA TYR A 330 6.13 -5.26 -21.80
C TYR A 330 4.70 -4.96 -22.28
N ILE A 331 4.05 -6.01 -22.76
CA ILE A 331 2.60 -6.10 -22.91
C ILE A 331 2.14 -7.20 -21.95
N CYS A 332 1.29 -6.88 -20.99
CA CYS A 332 0.81 -7.84 -20.00
C CYS A 332 -0.71 -7.98 -20.07
N PHE A 333 -1.23 -9.12 -19.61
CA PHE A 333 -2.66 -9.36 -19.47
C PHE A 333 -2.94 -10.09 -18.16
N SER A 334 -4.01 -9.68 -17.47
CA SER A 334 -4.61 -10.42 -16.37
C SER A 334 -6.09 -10.63 -16.63
N SER A 335 -6.57 -11.85 -16.40
CA SER A 335 -8.00 -12.17 -16.30
C SER A 335 -8.67 -11.36 -15.19
N ARG A 336 -9.99 -11.17 -15.30
CA ARG A 336 -10.83 -10.59 -14.23
C ARG A 336 -11.14 -11.58 -13.10
N GLU A 337 -11.16 -12.86 -13.43
CA GLU A 337 -11.17 -13.96 -12.46
C GLU A 337 -9.74 -14.24 -12.02
N GLU A 338 -9.51 -14.38 -10.71
CA GLU A 338 -8.20 -14.66 -10.13
C GLU A 338 -7.68 -16.04 -10.59
N ASP A 339 -6.37 -16.18 -10.72
CA ASP A 339 -5.63 -17.38 -11.17
C ASP A 339 -6.02 -17.99 -12.54
N LEU A 340 -7.07 -17.49 -13.22
CA LEU A 340 -7.58 -18.07 -14.47
C LEU A 340 -6.57 -17.95 -15.62
N CYS A 341 -6.04 -16.75 -15.89
CA CYS A 341 -5.03 -16.53 -16.92
C CYS A 341 -4.26 -15.22 -16.73
N GLN A 342 -2.95 -15.31 -16.50
CA GLN A 342 -2.00 -14.22 -16.63
C GLN A 342 -1.02 -14.46 -17.77
N LEU A 343 -0.57 -13.38 -18.42
CA LEU A 343 0.37 -13.42 -19.53
C LEU A 343 1.27 -12.19 -19.50
N ILE A 344 2.57 -12.40 -19.76
CA ILE A 344 3.58 -11.35 -19.87
C ILE A 344 4.27 -11.54 -21.22
N ILE A 345 4.31 -10.51 -22.06
CA ILE A 345 4.97 -10.53 -23.36
C ILE A 345 6.02 -9.41 -23.35
N PRO A 346 7.32 -9.71 -23.15
CA PRO A 346 8.38 -8.73 -23.32
C PRO A 346 8.38 -8.23 -24.78
N LEU A 347 8.46 -6.92 -24.99
CA LEU A 347 8.42 -6.33 -26.34
C LEU A 347 9.58 -6.80 -27.22
N ARG A 348 10.74 -7.13 -26.62
CA ARG A 348 11.87 -7.76 -27.32
C ARG A 348 11.56 -9.15 -27.90
N GLU A 349 10.50 -9.81 -27.45
CA GLU A 349 10.01 -11.08 -28.00
C GLU A 349 8.99 -10.89 -29.12
N VAL A 350 8.38 -9.72 -29.27
CA VAL A 350 7.34 -9.46 -30.28
C VAL A 350 7.97 -9.30 -31.66
N THR A 351 7.43 -10.02 -32.65
CA THR A 351 7.89 -9.98 -34.04
C THR A 351 6.89 -9.30 -34.97
N ILE A 352 5.59 -9.42 -34.70
CA ILE A 352 4.50 -8.88 -35.53
C ILE A 352 3.35 -8.45 -34.62
N VAL A 353 2.77 -7.28 -34.91
CA VAL A 353 1.53 -6.78 -34.31
C VAL A 353 0.60 -6.40 -35.45
N GLU A 354 -0.51 -7.13 -35.58
CA GLU A 354 -1.43 -7.01 -36.71
C GLU A 354 -2.87 -6.74 -36.26
N LYS A 355 -3.57 -5.94 -37.05
CA LYS A 355 -5.01 -5.72 -36.91
C LYS A 355 -5.72 -6.82 -37.70
N ALA A 356 -6.43 -7.70 -37.01
CA ALA A 356 -7.26 -8.72 -37.66
C ALA A 356 -8.63 -8.12 -38.03
N ASP A 357 -9.35 -8.81 -38.92
CA ASP A 357 -10.66 -8.37 -39.41
C ASP A 357 -11.71 -8.41 -38.29
N SER A 358 -12.38 -7.28 -38.07
CA SER A 358 -13.48 -7.19 -37.11
C SER A 358 -14.71 -7.94 -37.63
N SER A 359 -15.34 -8.72 -36.75
CA SER A 359 -16.66 -9.33 -37.00
C SER A 359 -17.63 -9.02 -35.86
N SER A 360 -18.90 -9.36 -36.03
CA SER A 360 -19.91 -9.24 -34.96
C SER A 360 -19.62 -10.14 -33.74
N VAL A 361 -18.81 -11.20 -33.91
CA VAL A 361 -18.41 -12.13 -32.84
C VAL A 361 -17.03 -11.76 -32.26
N LEU A 362 -16.16 -11.15 -33.07
CA LEU A 362 -14.82 -10.69 -32.68
C LEU A 362 -14.67 -9.20 -33.01
N PRO A 363 -15.09 -8.29 -32.11
CA PRO A 363 -14.95 -6.85 -32.33
C PRO A 363 -13.50 -6.41 -32.14
N CYS A 364 -12.97 -5.65 -33.10
CA CYS A 364 -11.67 -4.97 -33.04
C CYS A 364 -10.45 -5.84 -32.60
N PRO A 365 -10.18 -6.99 -33.24
CA PRO A 365 -9.12 -7.89 -32.82
C PRO A 365 -7.70 -7.40 -33.18
N VAL A 366 -6.74 -7.75 -32.33
CA VAL A 366 -5.28 -7.56 -32.51
C VAL A 366 -4.57 -8.88 -32.28
N SER A 367 -3.74 -9.27 -33.24
CA SER A 367 -2.85 -10.43 -33.17
C SER A 367 -1.44 -9.96 -32.80
N ILE A 368 -0.82 -10.60 -31.82
CA ILE A 368 0.58 -10.37 -31.41
C ILE A 368 1.34 -11.68 -31.57
N SER A 369 2.32 -11.72 -32.47
CA SER A 369 3.18 -12.88 -32.69
C SER A 369 4.57 -12.65 -32.08
N THR A 370 5.20 -13.72 -31.58
CA THR A 370 6.49 -13.66 -30.90
C THR A 370 7.58 -14.49 -31.58
N LYS A 371 8.85 -14.31 -31.17
CA LYS A 371 10.04 -15.03 -31.68
C LYS A 371 9.91 -16.55 -31.53
N ASN A 372 9.32 -17.02 -30.42
CA ASN A 372 9.02 -18.44 -30.17
C ASN A 372 7.75 -18.97 -30.90
N LYS A 373 7.23 -18.24 -31.89
CA LYS A 373 6.06 -18.60 -32.73
C LYS A 373 4.73 -18.73 -31.99
N MET A 374 4.62 -18.24 -30.75
CA MET A 374 3.32 -18.05 -30.10
C MET A 374 2.55 -16.92 -30.79
N ASN A 375 1.22 -17.01 -30.80
CA ASN A 375 0.32 -15.98 -31.29
C ASN A 375 -0.76 -15.73 -30.23
N PHE A 376 -0.91 -14.47 -29.84
CA PHE A 376 -1.87 -13.99 -28.85
C PHE A 376 -2.92 -13.12 -29.53
N LEU A 377 -4.17 -13.56 -29.49
CA LEU A 377 -5.30 -12.86 -30.09
C LEU A 377 -6.12 -12.14 -29.02
N PHE A 378 -6.01 -10.81 -29.01
CA PHE A 378 -6.82 -9.94 -28.18
C PHE A 378 -8.03 -9.40 -28.96
N ALA A 379 -9.18 -9.23 -28.32
CA ALA A 379 -10.38 -8.65 -28.90
C ALA A 379 -11.11 -7.73 -27.92
N ASN A 380 -12.22 -7.11 -28.38
CA ASN A 380 -13.02 -6.14 -27.62
C ASN A 380 -12.24 -4.87 -27.20
N LEU A 381 -11.27 -4.46 -28.01
CA LEU A 381 -10.39 -3.32 -27.75
C LEU A 381 -11.05 -2.01 -28.23
N LYS A 382 -11.37 -1.11 -27.29
CA LYS A 382 -12.05 0.17 -27.57
C LYS A 382 -11.30 1.05 -28.58
N ASP A 383 -10.01 1.30 -28.32
CA ASP A 383 -9.15 2.18 -29.14
C ASP A 383 -8.05 1.39 -29.88
N ARG A 384 -8.45 0.33 -30.59
CA ARG A 384 -7.56 -0.63 -31.27
C ARG A 384 -6.43 0.03 -32.08
N ASP A 385 -6.77 1.03 -32.90
CA ASP A 385 -5.80 1.65 -33.82
C ASP A 385 -4.76 2.50 -33.08
N PHE A 386 -5.14 3.17 -31.98
CA PHE A 386 -4.20 3.85 -31.09
C PHE A 386 -3.29 2.85 -30.36
N LEU A 387 -3.86 1.74 -29.89
CA LEU A 387 -3.11 0.67 -29.20
C LEU A 387 -2.01 0.09 -30.11
N VAL A 388 -2.36 -0.29 -31.34
CA VAL A 388 -1.40 -0.86 -32.31
C VAL A 388 -0.32 0.15 -32.69
N GLN A 389 -0.67 1.44 -32.82
CA GLN A 389 0.33 2.49 -33.03
C GLN A 389 1.28 2.60 -31.83
N ARG A 390 0.76 2.64 -30.60
CA ARG A 390 1.60 2.72 -29.39
C ARG A 390 2.54 1.54 -29.24
N ILE A 391 2.08 0.31 -29.45
CA ILE A 391 2.96 -0.86 -29.43
C ILE A 391 4.05 -0.72 -30.51
N SER A 392 3.68 -0.27 -31.71
CA SER A 392 4.63 -0.04 -32.81
C SER A 392 5.68 1.02 -32.47
N ASP A 393 5.29 2.09 -31.78
CA ASP A 393 6.19 3.16 -31.33
C ASP A 393 7.18 2.67 -30.26
N PHE A 394 6.77 1.74 -29.38
CA PHE A 394 7.68 1.11 -28.41
C PHE A 394 8.63 0.11 -29.08
N LEU A 395 8.14 -0.73 -30.00
CA LEU A 395 8.97 -1.70 -30.74
C LEU A 395 10.08 -1.04 -31.57
N GLN A 396 9.83 0.18 -32.08
CA GLN A 396 10.86 0.99 -32.76
C GLN A 396 11.98 1.50 -31.83
N ARG A 397 11.75 1.51 -30.51
CA ARG A 397 12.73 1.93 -29.50
C ARG A 397 13.47 0.76 -28.86
N THR A 398 12.96 -0.45 -28.99
CA THR A 398 13.61 -1.67 -28.49
C THR A 398 14.92 -1.90 -29.28
N PRO A 399 16.10 -2.05 -28.64
CA PRO A 399 17.41 -2.08 -29.30
C PRO A 399 17.68 -3.16 -30.37
N ASP A 400 16.71 -4.03 -30.66
CA ASP A 400 16.86 -5.25 -31.48
C ASP A 400 15.79 -5.37 -32.60
N GLY A 401 15.00 -4.29 -32.81
CA GLY A 401 13.79 -4.26 -33.63
C GLY A 401 13.99 -4.26 -35.16
N SER A 402 14.50 -5.36 -35.73
CA SER A 402 14.65 -5.54 -37.19
C SER A 402 13.33 -5.88 -37.93
N ILE A 403 12.27 -5.08 -37.76
CA ILE A 403 10.95 -5.35 -38.36
C ILE A 403 10.68 -4.42 -39.55
N ARG A 404 10.46 -5.01 -40.74
CA ARG A 404 10.07 -4.30 -41.97
C ARG A 404 8.55 -4.15 -42.03
N PHE A 405 8.05 -2.92 -41.99
CA PHE A 405 6.65 -2.64 -42.34
C PHE A 405 6.43 -2.91 -43.84
N ARG A 406 5.32 -3.56 -44.20
CA ARG A 406 4.88 -3.74 -45.59
C ARG A 406 3.50 -3.11 -45.78
N PRO A 407 3.40 -1.83 -46.17
CA PRO A 407 2.12 -1.24 -46.56
C PRO A 407 1.62 -1.91 -47.84
N GLN A 408 0.38 -2.39 -47.86
CA GLN A 408 -0.28 -2.72 -49.13
C GLN A 408 -0.61 -1.42 -49.88
N GLY A 409 -0.23 -1.31 -51.16
CA GLY A 409 -0.80 -0.30 -52.06
C GLY A 409 0.07 0.90 -52.49
N ALA A 410 1.41 0.84 -52.47
CA ALA A 410 2.27 1.91 -53.01
C ALA A 410 3.08 1.45 -54.26
N PRO A 411 3.15 2.23 -55.36
CA PRO A 411 3.96 1.88 -56.53
C PRO A 411 5.47 1.97 -56.28
N LEU A 412 6.24 1.09 -56.92
CA LEU A 412 7.71 1.06 -56.86
C LEU A 412 8.36 2.32 -57.46
N PRO A 413 9.20 3.08 -56.73
CA PRO A 413 10.10 4.04 -57.34
C PRO A 413 11.26 3.31 -58.03
N ARG A 414 11.40 3.49 -59.35
CA ARG A 414 12.54 3.00 -60.12
C ARG A 414 13.83 3.67 -59.63
N ARG A 415 14.81 2.89 -59.15
CA ARG A 415 16.19 3.37 -58.98
C ARG A 415 16.91 3.41 -60.34
N PRO A 416 17.62 4.50 -60.69
CA PRO A 416 18.51 4.51 -61.84
C PRO A 416 19.77 3.68 -61.56
N ALA A 417 20.32 3.06 -62.60
CA ALA A 417 21.53 2.27 -62.53
C ALA A 417 22.77 3.12 -62.86
N HIS A 418 23.84 3.01 -62.06
CA HIS A 418 25.20 3.35 -62.50
C HIS A 418 26.20 2.29 -62.03
N ARG A 419 27.10 1.93 -62.95
CA ARG A 419 28.21 0.96 -62.78
C ARG A 419 29.54 1.70 -62.50
N PRO A 420 30.62 1.00 -62.09
CA PRO A 420 31.72 1.57 -61.32
C PRO A 420 32.98 1.92 -62.13
N ALA A 421 33.95 2.54 -61.45
CA ALA A 421 35.37 2.61 -61.84
C ALA A 421 36.27 2.50 -60.59
N GLY A 422 37.43 1.84 -60.71
CA GLY A 422 38.54 1.84 -59.72
C GLY A 422 39.68 2.80 -60.14
N PRO A 423 40.97 2.55 -59.82
CA PRO A 423 41.55 1.42 -59.06
C PRO A 423 42.68 1.77 -58.02
N ALA A 424 43.07 0.75 -57.22
CA ALA A 424 44.40 0.40 -56.66
C ALA A 424 45.43 1.44 -56.11
N ALA A 425 45.99 1.18 -54.90
CA ALA A 425 47.42 1.35 -54.55
C ALA A 425 47.81 0.73 -53.17
N ALA A 426 49.12 0.52 -52.93
CA ALA A 426 49.75 -0.02 -51.71
C ALA A 426 51.26 0.43 -51.63
N VAL A 427 52.11 0.20 -50.60
CA VAL A 427 52.03 -0.82 -49.52
C VAL A 427 52.33 -0.39 -48.04
N PRO A 428 53.56 -0.41 -47.48
CA PRO A 428 53.78 -1.36 -46.37
C PRO A 428 54.29 -0.84 -44.99
N ALA A 429 54.21 -1.78 -44.03
CA ALA A 429 55.16 -2.06 -42.91
C ALA A 429 55.05 -1.32 -41.55
N GLY A 430 55.02 -2.10 -40.45
CA GLY A 430 55.37 -1.64 -39.09
C GLY A 430 54.85 -2.48 -37.91
N ARG A 431 55.69 -3.37 -37.35
CA ARG A 431 55.58 -4.23 -36.12
C ARG A 431 55.04 -3.55 -34.82
N PRO A 432 54.87 -4.26 -33.66
CA PRO A 432 55.05 -5.70 -33.35
C PRO A 432 53.79 -6.39 -32.73
N GLY A 433 53.90 -7.67 -32.36
CA GLY A 433 52.78 -8.44 -31.78
C GLY A 433 52.72 -8.45 -30.25
N GLY A 434 51.53 -8.76 -29.74
CA GLY A 434 51.24 -9.26 -28.39
C GLY A 434 50.16 -10.36 -28.49
N PRO A 435 50.09 -11.32 -27.56
CA PRO A 435 49.14 -12.42 -27.64
C PRO A 435 47.70 -11.93 -27.47
N ARG A 436 46.79 -12.46 -28.29
CA ARG A 436 45.34 -12.36 -28.02
C ARG A 436 45.02 -13.24 -26.82
N PRO A 437 44.22 -12.80 -25.85
CA PRO A 437 43.57 -13.73 -24.94
C PRO A 437 42.56 -14.55 -25.74
N GLU A 438 42.62 -15.87 -25.60
CA GLU A 438 41.60 -16.77 -26.10
C GLU A 438 40.32 -16.57 -25.28
N SER A 439 39.18 -16.57 -25.95
CA SER A 439 37.87 -16.50 -25.30
C SER A 439 37.59 -17.82 -24.58
N CYS A 440 37.89 -17.88 -23.29
CA CYS A 440 37.47 -18.97 -22.42
C CYS A 440 35.95 -18.93 -22.24
N GLU A 441 35.21 -19.75 -23.00
CA GLU A 441 33.86 -20.15 -22.63
C GLU A 441 33.95 -21.00 -21.35
N TYR A 442 33.70 -20.36 -20.21
CA TYR A 442 33.75 -20.99 -18.89
C TYR A 442 32.38 -21.61 -18.59
N ASP A 443 32.21 -22.91 -18.86
CA ASP A 443 30.98 -23.66 -18.58
C ASP A 443 30.84 -23.94 -17.06
N SER A 444 30.60 -22.87 -16.29
CA SER A 444 30.45 -22.90 -14.82
C SER A 444 29.04 -23.29 -14.39
N ARG A 445 28.63 -24.50 -14.77
CA ARG A 445 27.64 -25.23 -13.97
C ARG A 445 28.35 -25.76 -12.73
N VAL A 446 27.99 -25.25 -11.54
CA VAL A 446 28.24 -25.94 -10.27
C VAL A 446 27.32 -27.16 -10.22
N GLY A 447 27.60 -28.13 -11.09
CA GLY A 447 26.75 -29.27 -11.30
C GLY A 447 26.61 -30.05 -10.00
N ALA A 448 25.37 -30.33 -9.61
CA ALA A 448 25.05 -31.41 -8.70
C ALA A 448 25.47 -32.74 -9.34
N GLY A 449 26.77 -33.00 -9.33
CA GLY A 449 27.44 -34.20 -9.79
C GLY A 449 27.15 -35.37 -8.84
N VAL A 450 25.90 -35.80 -8.81
CA VAL A 450 25.61 -37.22 -8.67
C VAL A 450 26.20 -37.85 -9.93
N ALA A 451 27.41 -38.41 -9.80
CA ALA A 451 27.99 -39.21 -10.87
C ALA A 451 26.97 -40.30 -11.25
N PRO A 452 26.79 -40.61 -12.54
CA PRO A 452 25.90 -41.68 -12.98
C PRO A 452 26.53 -43.04 -12.67
N GLY A 453 26.66 -43.37 -11.39
CA GLY A 453 27.00 -44.70 -10.91
C GLY A 453 25.77 -45.57 -10.96
N ASP A 454 25.60 -46.29 -12.08
CA ASP A 454 24.76 -47.48 -12.28
C ASP A 454 23.44 -47.53 -11.47
N ALA A 455 22.71 -46.42 -11.46
CA ALA A 455 21.47 -46.31 -10.70
C ALA A 455 20.32 -46.94 -11.49
N ASP A 456 19.72 -47.99 -10.91
CA ASP A 456 18.62 -48.76 -11.52
C ASP A 456 17.52 -47.82 -12.06
N PRO A 457 17.26 -47.82 -13.39
CA PRO A 457 16.28 -46.92 -14.02
C PRO A 457 14.81 -47.24 -13.65
N SER A 458 14.57 -48.27 -12.82
CA SER A 458 13.29 -48.62 -12.21
C SER A 458 13.07 -48.05 -10.80
N SER A 459 14.07 -47.37 -10.21
CA SER A 459 13.97 -46.81 -8.85
C SER A 459 12.84 -45.77 -8.69
N VAL A 460 12.09 -45.89 -7.59
CA VAL A 460 10.89 -45.07 -7.33
C VAL A 460 11.14 -43.55 -7.36
N PRO A 461 12.26 -43.00 -6.83
CA PRO A 461 12.55 -41.57 -6.94
C PRO A 461 12.74 -41.09 -8.39
N GLN A 462 13.47 -41.85 -9.22
CA GLN A 462 13.64 -41.51 -10.64
C GLN A 462 12.32 -41.56 -11.40
N MET A 463 11.44 -42.52 -11.09
CA MET A 463 10.11 -42.59 -11.68
C MET A 463 9.27 -41.35 -11.34
N LYS A 464 9.33 -40.88 -10.08
CA LYS A 464 8.62 -39.65 -9.65
C LYS A 464 9.13 -38.41 -10.40
N GLU A 465 10.45 -38.25 -10.54
CA GLU A 465 11.00 -37.11 -11.30
C GLU A 465 10.60 -37.16 -12.78
N ARG A 466 10.69 -38.32 -13.44
CA ARG A 466 10.22 -38.47 -14.85
C ARG A 466 8.73 -38.16 -15.00
N MET A 467 7.88 -38.55 -14.04
CA MET A 467 6.45 -38.20 -14.04
C MET A 467 6.22 -36.69 -13.94
N LYS A 468 7.00 -35.98 -13.12
CA LYS A 468 6.95 -34.51 -13.07
C LYS A 468 7.42 -33.90 -14.40
N GLU A 469 8.54 -34.37 -14.96
CA GLU A 469 9.07 -33.88 -16.25
C GLU A 469 8.04 -34.01 -17.36
N GLU A 470 7.36 -35.15 -17.47
CA GLU A 470 6.32 -35.37 -18.46
C GLU A 470 5.10 -34.47 -18.24
N ALA A 471 4.66 -34.27 -17.00
CA ALA A 471 3.57 -33.35 -16.68
C ALA A 471 3.89 -31.90 -17.08
N TRP A 472 5.14 -31.45 -16.88
CA TRP A 472 5.62 -30.14 -17.34
C TRP A 472 5.77 -30.07 -18.87
N ASN A 473 6.23 -31.13 -19.55
CA ASN A 473 6.29 -31.19 -21.01
C ASN A 473 4.89 -31.06 -21.64
N ILE A 474 3.90 -31.77 -21.09
CA ILE A 474 2.50 -31.64 -21.50
C ILE A 474 2.03 -30.19 -21.29
N HIS A 475 2.30 -29.60 -20.13
CA HIS A 475 1.96 -28.19 -19.85
C HIS A 475 2.60 -27.23 -20.87
N PHE A 476 3.90 -27.38 -21.16
CA PHE A 476 4.59 -26.54 -22.14
C PHE A 476 4.02 -26.68 -23.57
N SER A 477 3.51 -27.86 -23.93
CA SER A 477 2.88 -28.09 -25.23
C SER A 477 1.53 -27.37 -25.39
N GLU A 478 0.83 -27.11 -24.28
CA GLU A 478 -0.54 -26.61 -24.23
C GLU A 478 -0.63 -25.11 -23.85
N PHE A 479 0.27 -24.66 -22.96
CA PHE A 479 0.33 -23.30 -22.40
C PHE A 479 1.57 -22.51 -22.86
N GLY A 480 2.42 -23.11 -23.70
CA GLY A 480 3.68 -22.52 -24.17
C GLY A 480 4.82 -22.65 -23.14
N ARG A 481 6.01 -22.16 -23.49
CA ARG A 481 7.21 -22.19 -22.63
C ARG A 481 7.98 -20.87 -22.68
N GLY A 482 8.67 -20.56 -21.59
CA GLY A 482 9.48 -19.35 -21.42
C GLY A 482 8.64 -18.13 -21.03
N VAL A 483 9.20 -16.95 -21.23
CA VAL A 483 8.66 -15.66 -20.73
C VAL A 483 7.19 -15.38 -21.13
N CYS A 484 6.76 -15.85 -22.31
CA CYS A 484 5.40 -15.69 -22.83
C CYS A 484 4.45 -16.88 -22.56
N MET A 485 4.78 -17.77 -21.61
CA MET A 485 3.90 -18.86 -21.18
C MET A 485 2.63 -18.32 -20.51
N TYR A 486 1.48 -18.92 -20.81
CA TYR A 486 0.23 -18.63 -20.08
C TYR A 486 0.32 -19.17 -18.65
N ARG A 487 0.23 -18.31 -17.64
CA ARG A 487 0.18 -18.69 -16.22
C ARG A 487 -1.26 -18.89 -15.80
N THR A 488 -1.57 -20.05 -15.21
CA THR A 488 -2.94 -20.49 -14.89
C THR A 488 -2.96 -21.28 -13.57
N SER A 489 -4.15 -21.57 -13.05
CA SER A 489 -4.35 -22.52 -11.95
C SER A 489 -3.67 -23.87 -12.18
N ARG A 490 -3.59 -24.37 -13.42
CA ARG A 490 -2.86 -25.61 -13.74
C ARG A 490 -1.33 -25.46 -13.63
N THR A 491 -0.80 -24.27 -13.89
CA THR A 491 0.63 -23.96 -13.61
C THR A 491 0.88 -24.01 -12.11
N ARG A 492 -0.02 -23.41 -11.31
CA ARG A 492 0.01 -23.45 -9.84
C ARG A 492 -0.02 -24.87 -9.29
N GLU A 493 -0.93 -25.72 -9.79
CA GLU A 493 -1.00 -27.14 -9.42
C GLU A 493 0.31 -27.90 -9.72
N LEU A 494 0.98 -27.63 -10.84
CA LEU A 494 2.26 -28.28 -11.17
C LEU A 494 3.39 -27.85 -10.23
N VAL A 495 3.42 -26.58 -9.81
CA VAL A 495 4.36 -26.08 -8.80
C VAL A 495 4.10 -26.74 -7.44
N LEU A 496 2.83 -26.86 -7.02
CA LEU A 496 2.44 -27.55 -5.77
C LEU A 496 2.74 -29.06 -5.77
N ASN A 497 2.85 -29.69 -6.96
CA ASN A 497 3.32 -31.07 -7.12
C ASN A 497 4.86 -31.20 -7.19
N GLY A 498 5.57 -30.07 -7.13
CA GLY A 498 7.02 -29.95 -7.17
C GLY A 498 7.59 -29.85 -8.58
N ILE A 499 8.54 -28.95 -8.76
CA ILE A 499 9.24 -28.75 -10.03
C ILE A 499 10.31 -29.85 -10.20
N PRO A 500 10.48 -30.44 -11.40
CA PRO A 500 11.59 -31.35 -11.70
C PRO A 500 12.94 -30.68 -11.47
N GLU A 501 13.92 -31.41 -10.95
CA GLU A 501 15.23 -30.84 -10.60
C GLU A 501 15.87 -30.05 -11.76
N ARG A 502 15.78 -30.61 -12.97
CA ARG A 502 16.33 -30.03 -14.21
C ARG A 502 15.62 -28.75 -14.70
N LEU A 503 14.43 -28.44 -14.17
CA LEU A 503 13.63 -27.27 -14.56
C LEU A 503 13.61 -26.17 -13.50
N ARG A 504 14.13 -26.39 -12.28
CA ARG A 504 14.06 -25.43 -11.16
C ARG A 504 14.67 -24.08 -11.52
N GLY A 505 15.94 -24.03 -11.97
CA GLY A 505 16.60 -22.77 -12.34
C GLY A 505 15.82 -21.97 -13.39
N GLU A 506 15.43 -22.62 -14.50
CA GLU A 506 14.64 -22.00 -15.58
C GLU A 506 13.31 -21.43 -15.05
N LEU A 507 12.56 -22.21 -14.27
CA LEU A 507 11.24 -21.83 -13.80
C LEU A 507 11.29 -20.81 -12.65
N TRP A 508 12.30 -20.87 -11.77
CA TRP A 508 12.53 -19.83 -10.76
C TRP A 508 12.88 -18.49 -11.43
N LEU A 509 13.74 -18.48 -12.45
CA LEU A 509 14.07 -17.28 -13.22
C LEU A 509 12.84 -16.71 -13.94
N LEU A 510 12.01 -17.59 -14.51
CA LEU A 510 10.76 -17.22 -15.17
C LEU A 510 9.74 -16.63 -14.19
N PHE A 511 9.49 -17.30 -13.06
CA PHE A 511 8.44 -16.91 -12.12
C PHE A 511 8.82 -15.68 -11.29
N SER A 512 10.08 -15.52 -10.89
CA SER A 512 10.61 -14.29 -10.24
C SER A 512 10.70 -13.07 -11.16
N GLY A 513 10.63 -13.27 -12.48
CA GLY A 513 10.91 -12.26 -13.49
C GLY A 513 12.40 -11.97 -13.72
N ALA A 514 13.31 -12.60 -12.97
CA ALA A 514 14.76 -12.44 -13.10
C ALA A 514 15.28 -12.73 -14.52
N GLN A 515 14.67 -13.69 -15.22
CA GLN A 515 14.99 -14.00 -16.62
C GLN A 515 14.90 -12.76 -17.54
N ASN A 516 13.94 -11.86 -17.27
CA ASN A 516 13.75 -10.67 -18.08
C ASN A 516 14.77 -9.58 -17.81
N GLU A 517 15.25 -9.49 -16.57
CA GLU A 517 16.22 -8.50 -16.12
C GLU A 517 17.63 -8.89 -16.57
N MET A 518 18.01 -10.16 -16.39
CA MET A 518 19.24 -10.76 -16.92
C MET A 518 19.38 -10.55 -18.43
N ALA A 519 18.32 -10.87 -19.19
CA ALA A 519 18.31 -10.69 -20.65
C ALA A 519 18.40 -9.22 -21.11
N SER A 520 18.11 -8.26 -20.23
CA SER A 520 18.24 -6.82 -20.50
C SER A 520 19.60 -6.24 -20.09
N HIS A 521 20.44 -7.00 -19.38
CA HIS A 521 21.76 -6.57 -18.90
C HIS A 521 22.90 -7.57 -19.24
N PRO A 522 23.16 -7.87 -20.54
CA PRO A 522 24.21 -8.84 -20.91
C PRO A 522 25.59 -8.42 -20.39
N GLY A 523 26.31 -9.36 -19.76
CA GLY A 523 27.67 -9.14 -19.23
C GLY A 523 27.74 -8.49 -17.85
N TYR A 524 26.63 -7.95 -17.35
CA TYR A 524 26.60 -7.14 -16.12
C TYR A 524 27.10 -7.88 -14.87
N TYR A 525 26.78 -9.17 -14.69
CA TYR A 525 27.30 -9.95 -13.56
C TYR A 525 28.84 -10.09 -13.62
N GLY A 526 29.40 -10.33 -14.82
CA GLY A 526 30.85 -10.46 -15.01
C GLY A 526 31.59 -9.17 -14.65
N ASP A 527 31.18 -8.05 -15.25
CA ASP A 527 31.73 -6.71 -14.97
C ASP A 527 31.67 -6.38 -13.47
N LEU A 528 30.57 -6.75 -12.81
CA LEU A 528 30.31 -6.49 -11.39
C LEU A 528 31.19 -7.37 -10.47
N VAL A 529 31.42 -8.63 -10.82
CA VAL A 529 32.38 -9.51 -10.13
C VAL A 529 33.81 -8.96 -10.24
N GLU A 530 34.23 -8.51 -11.43
CA GLU A 530 35.56 -7.91 -11.63
C GLU A 530 35.76 -6.64 -10.78
N GLN A 531 34.71 -5.82 -10.62
CA GLN A 531 34.75 -4.61 -9.79
C GLN A 531 34.70 -4.90 -8.28
N ALA A 532 33.94 -5.90 -7.86
CA ALA A 532 33.71 -6.20 -6.44
C ALA A 532 34.81 -7.06 -5.81
N MET A 533 35.43 -7.97 -6.57
CA MET A 533 36.42 -8.91 -6.05
C MET A 533 37.72 -8.20 -5.64
N GLY A 534 38.12 -8.40 -4.38
CA GLY A 534 39.31 -7.79 -3.79
C GLY A 534 39.07 -6.45 -3.09
N LEU A 535 37.84 -5.93 -3.09
CA LEU A 535 37.45 -4.82 -2.22
C LEU A 535 37.22 -5.33 -0.79
N CYS A 536 37.76 -4.61 0.21
CA CYS A 536 37.45 -4.85 1.61
C CYS A 536 36.31 -3.93 2.07
N SER A 537 35.29 -4.54 2.65
CA SER A 537 34.10 -3.89 3.23
C SER A 537 33.57 -4.73 4.39
N LEU A 538 32.70 -4.16 5.23
CA LEU A 538 32.00 -4.91 6.27
C LEU A 538 31.27 -6.13 5.67
N ALA A 539 30.49 -5.91 4.61
CA ALA A 539 29.75 -6.98 3.93
C ALA A 539 30.65 -8.14 3.48
N THR A 540 31.82 -7.87 2.90
CA THR A 540 32.76 -8.92 2.48
C THR A 540 33.37 -9.68 3.67
N GLU A 541 33.65 -9.02 4.79
CA GLU A 541 34.15 -9.70 6.01
C GLU A 541 33.08 -10.62 6.62
N GLU A 542 31.82 -10.19 6.59
CA GLU A 542 30.68 -10.98 7.06
C GLU A 542 30.37 -12.16 6.14
N ILE A 543 30.50 -11.98 4.81
CA ILE A 543 30.40 -13.06 3.82
C ILE A 543 31.44 -14.14 4.14
N GLU A 544 32.74 -13.81 4.25
CA GLU A 544 33.80 -14.81 4.51
C GLU A 544 33.55 -15.66 5.77
N ARG A 545 33.02 -15.03 6.83
CA ARG A 545 32.65 -15.66 8.10
C ARG A 545 31.47 -16.64 7.97
N ASP A 546 30.61 -16.44 6.97
CA ASP A 546 29.38 -17.21 6.78
C ASP A 546 29.50 -18.28 5.68
N LEU A 547 30.39 -18.12 4.70
CA LEU A 547 30.58 -19.06 3.58
C LEU A 547 30.64 -20.52 4.04
N HIS A 548 31.54 -20.86 4.95
CA HIS A 548 31.76 -22.23 5.44
C HIS A 548 30.64 -22.77 6.34
N ARG A 549 29.67 -21.93 6.72
CA ARG A 549 28.47 -22.31 7.50
C ARG A 549 27.24 -22.51 6.61
N SER A 550 27.40 -22.40 5.29
CA SER A 550 26.31 -22.44 4.31
C SER A 550 26.11 -23.85 3.75
N MET A 551 25.06 -24.54 4.19
CA MET A 551 24.79 -25.96 3.85
C MET A 551 26.04 -26.88 3.95
N PRO A 552 26.71 -26.96 5.13
CA PRO A 552 27.99 -27.66 5.28
C PRO A 552 27.92 -29.17 4.95
N GLU A 553 26.76 -29.79 5.11
CA GLU A 553 26.52 -31.20 4.78
C GLU A 553 26.32 -31.45 3.28
N HIS A 554 26.10 -30.41 2.46
CA HIS A 554 25.83 -30.57 1.04
C HIS A 554 27.12 -30.59 0.20
N ARG A 555 27.31 -31.68 -0.57
CA ARG A 555 28.53 -31.96 -1.35
C ARG A 555 29.02 -30.81 -2.25
N ALA A 556 28.12 -29.96 -2.74
CA ALA A 556 28.46 -28.81 -3.57
C ALA A 556 29.28 -27.74 -2.81
N PHE A 557 29.09 -27.59 -1.50
CA PHE A 557 29.77 -26.58 -0.66
C PHE A 557 30.90 -27.16 0.20
N GLN A 558 31.18 -28.46 0.07
CA GLN A 558 32.34 -29.14 0.67
C GLN A 558 33.62 -29.03 -0.17
N ASN A 559 33.65 -28.14 -1.17
CA ASN A 559 34.78 -27.92 -2.07
C ASN A 559 34.97 -26.42 -2.35
N GLU A 560 36.20 -26.04 -2.71
CA GLU A 560 36.56 -24.64 -2.97
C GLU A 560 35.77 -24.01 -4.11
N THR A 561 35.37 -24.78 -5.14
CA THR A 561 34.64 -24.27 -6.30
C THR A 561 33.27 -23.72 -5.92
N GLY A 562 32.47 -24.48 -5.15
CA GLY A 562 31.16 -24.03 -4.69
C GLY A 562 31.23 -22.87 -3.69
N ILE A 563 32.21 -22.90 -2.78
CA ILE A 563 32.46 -21.79 -1.85
C ILE A 563 32.93 -20.53 -2.59
N ALA A 564 33.73 -20.66 -3.65
CA ALA A 564 34.16 -19.54 -4.47
C ALA A 564 33.02 -18.95 -5.34
N ALA A 565 32.12 -19.78 -5.85
CA ALA A 565 30.90 -19.34 -6.53
C ALA A 565 29.98 -18.55 -5.57
N LEU A 566 29.72 -19.10 -4.37
CA LEU A 566 28.94 -18.43 -3.33
C LEU A 566 29.54 -17.07 -2.94
N ARG A 567 30.86 -17.01 -2.76
CA ARG A 567 31.61 -15.77 -2.51
C ARG A 567 31.40 -14.74 -3.62
N ARG A 568 31.56 -15.12 -4.89
CA ARG A 568 31.41 -14.20 -6.03
C ARG A 568 29.99 -13.63 -6.10
N VAL A 569 28.97 -14.48 -6.02
CA VAL A 569 27.56 -14.04 -6.11
C VAL A 569 27.18 -13.09 -4.97
N LEU A 570 27.52 -13.43 -3.72
CA LEU A 570 27.22 -12.58 -2.56
C LEU A 570 27.96 -11.24 -2.60
N THR A 571 29.27 -11.27 -2.92
CA THR A 571 30.11 -10.06 -2.99
C THR A 571 29.70 -9.14 -4.15
N ALA A 572 29.37 -9.70 -5.31
CA ALA A 572 28.83 -8.94 -6.43
C ALA A 572 27.49 -8.28 -6.08
N TYR A 573 26.57 -9.01 -5.43
CA TYR A 573 25.30 -8.45 -4.97
C TYR A 573 25.48 -7.32 -3.95
N ALA A 574 26.32 -7.52 -2.93
CA ALA A 574 26.61 -6.51 -1.93
C ALA A 574 27.23 -5.23 -2.53
N HIS A 575 28.01 -5.37 -3.60
CA HIS A 575 28.55 -4.24 -4.37
C HIS A 575 27.49 -3.55 -5.25
N ARG A 576 26.57 -4.30 -5.88
CA ARG A 576 25.46 -3.76 -6.67
C ARG A 576 24.51 -2.89 -5.84
N ASN A 577 24.21 -3.29 -4.61
CA ASN A 577 23.27 -2.58 -3.76
C ASN A 577 23.82 -2.38 -2.34
N PRO A 578 24.68 -1.38 -2.11
CA PRO A 578 25.29 -1.13 -0.80
C PRO A 578 24.30 -0.75 0.31
N ASN A 579 23.06 -0.36 -0.03
CA ASN A 579 22.01 -0.05 0.97
C ASN A 579 21.47 -1.33 1.64
N ILE A 580 21.47 -2.44 0.89
CA ILE A 580 21.17 -3.78 1.41
C ILE A 580 22.47 -4.43 1.89
N GLY A 581 23.52 -4.40 1.06
CA GLY A 581 24.82 -4.97 1.35
C GLY A 581 24.76 -6.50 1.47
N TYR A 582 25.10 -7.01 2.65
CA TYR A 582 24.96 -8.41 3.00
C TYR A 582 24.20 -8.53 4.34
N CYS A 583 23.28 -9.48 4.40
CA CYS A 583 22.53 -9.84 5.58
C CYS A 583 22.68 -11.35 5.82
N GLN A 584 22.97 -11.73 7.07
CA GLN A 584 23.02 -13.13 7.48
C GLN A 584 21.70 -13.82 7.15
N ALA A 585 21.77 -15.02 6.55
CA ALA A 585 20.72 -15.79 5.84
C ALA A 585 20.78 -15.71 4.32
N MET A 586 21.28 -14.61 3.72
CA MET A 586 21.46 -14.54 2.26
C MET A 586 22.40 -15.63 1.74
N ASN A 587 23.39 -16.03 2.53
CA ASN A 587 24.29 -17.14 2.24
C ASN A 587 23.55 -18.50 2.11
N ILE A 588 22.57 -18.77 2.97
CA ILE A 588 21.77 -20.01 2.94
C ILE A 588 20.92 -20.04 1.67
N VAL A 589 20.19 -18.94 1.40
CA VAL A 589 19.34 -18.81 0.22
C VAL A 589 20.17 -18.92 -1.06
N THR A 590 21.25 -18.14 -1.19
CA THR A 590 22.12 -18.12 -2.38
C THR A 590 22.78 -19.48 -2.63
N SER A 591 23.14 -20.21 -1.57
CA SER A 591 23.67 -21.58 -1.71
C SER A 591 22.65 -22.51 -2.38
N VAL A 592 21.35 -22.39 -2.07
CA VAL A 592 20.30 -23.19 -2.73
C VAL A 592 20.06 -22.73 -4.17
N LEU A 593 20.11 -21.42 -4.46
CA LEU A 593 20.00 -20.92 -5.83
C LEU A 593 21.13 -21.48 -6.73
N LEU A 594 22.36 -21.54 -6.20
CA LEU A 594 23.54 -22.11 -6.87
C LEU A 594 23.49 -23.63 -7.11
N LEU A 595 22.54 -24.37 -6.50
CA LEU A 595 22.34 -25.78 -6.81
C LEU A 595 21.54 -26.02 -8.10
N TYR A 596 20.77 -25.02 -8.53
CA TYR A 596 19.79 -25.17 -9.60
C TYR A 596 19.99 -24.20 -10.79
N GLY A 597 20.90 -23.22 -10.66
CA GLY A 597 21.30 -22.31 -11.73
C GLY A 597 22.82 -22.09 -11.79
N THR A 598 23.28 -21.44 -12.85
CA THR A 598 24.63 -20.87 -12.95
C THR A 598 24.84 -19.72 -11.96
N GLU A 599 26.08 -19.24 -11.81
CA GLU A 599 26.37 -18.08 -10.93
C GLU A 599 25.59 -16.82 -11.31
N GLU A 600 25.50 -16.48 -12.60
CA GLU A 600 24.75 -15.32 -13.07
C GLU A 600 23.24 -15.49 -12.82
N GLU A 601 22.70 -16.69 -13.07
CA GLU A 601 21.30 -16.99 -12.79
C GLU A 601 20.98 -16.91 -11.29
N ALA A 602 21.85 -17.45 -10.42
CA ALA A 602 21.71 -17.35 -8.97
C ALA A 602 21.82 -15.90 -8.48
N PHE A 603 22.71 -15.10 -9.08
CA PHE A 603 22.81 -13.66 -8.83
C PHE A 603 21.51 -12.92 -9.18
N TRP A 604 20.94 -13.13 -10.37
CA TRP A 604 19.68 -12.46 -10.76
C TRP A 604 18.47 -12.95 -9.96
N LEU A 605 18.46 -14.22 -9.52
CA LEU A 605 17.48 -14.73 -8.57
C LEU A 605 17.60 -14.04 -7.20
N LEU A 606 18.82 -13.83 -6.70
CA LEU A 606 19.08 -13.08 -5.45
C LEU A 606 18.65 -11.61 -5.58
N VAL A 607 18.92 -10.95 -6.71
CA VAL A 607 18.44 -9.59 -7.01
C VAL A 607 16.91 -9.53 -6.98
N ALA A 608 16.22 -10.44 -7.68
CA ALA A 608 14.76 -10.48 -7.69
C ALA A 608 14.18 -10.76 -6.29
N LEU A 609 14.84 -11.62 -5.52
CA LEU A 609 14.44 -11.98 -4.16
C LEU A 609 14.55 -10.79 -3.21
N CYS A 610 15.71 -10.15 -3.12
CA CYS A 610 15.97 -9.06 -2.19
C CYS A 610 15.37 -7.70 -2.60
N GLU A 611 15.28 -7.39 -3.90
CA GLU A 611 14.84 -6.07 -4.39
C GLU A 611 13.37 -6.01 -4.85
N ARG A 612 12.68 -7.16 -5.00
CA ARG A 612 11.28 -7.20 -5.45
C ARG A 612 10.37 -8.10 -4.62
N MET A 613 10.81 -9.31 -4.30
CA MET A 613 9.92 -10.30 -3.68
C MET A 613 9.87 -10.17 -2.15
N LEU A 614 10.98 -9.72 -1.54
CA LEU A 614 11.14 -9.51 -0.10
C LEU A 614 11.77 -8.12 0.15
N PRO A 615 11.08 -7.02 -0.24
CA PRO A 615 11.59 -5.68 -0.03
C PRO A 615 11.87 -5.44 1.45
N ASP A 616 13.00 -4.79 1.75
CA ASP A 616 13.45 -4.45 3.10
C ASP A 616 13.66 -5.62 4.09
N TYR A 617 13.62 -6.87 3.63
CA TYR A 617 13.95 -8.04 4.47
C TYR A 617 15.43 -8.11 4.82
N TYR A 618 16.31 -7.86 3.86
CA TYR A 618 17.75 -8.09 3.98
C TYR A 618 18.57 -6.80 4.15
N ASN A 619 17.91 -5.67 4.44
CA ASN A 619 18.65 -4.45 4.79
C ASN A 619 19.19 -4.55 6.23
N THR A 620 20.11 -3.64 6.61
CA THR A 620 20.77 -3.65 7.94
C THR A 620 19.84 -3.56 9.16
N ARG A 621 18.56 -3.22 8.96
CA ARG A 621 17.53 -3.12 10.01
C ARG A 621 16.43 -4.19 9.88
N VAL A 622 16.51 -5.05 8.86
CA VAL A 622 15.54 -6.12 8.52
C VAL A 622 14.08 -5.69 8.60
N VAL A 623 13.78 -4.43 8.24
CA VAL A 623 12.49 -3.77 8.55
C VAL A 623 11.30 -4.50 7.94
N GLY A 624 11.42 -4.96 6.69
CA GLY A 624 10.35 -5.71 6.01
C GLY A 624 10.05 -7.03 6.72
N ALA A 625 11.08 -7.74 7.17
CA ALA A 625 10.93 -9.00 7.90
C ALA A 625 10.32 -8.79 9.30
N LEU A 626 10.62 -7.68 9.98
CA LEU A 626 10.00 -7.32 11.26
C LEU A 626 8.53 -6.91 11.12
N VAL A 627 8.17 -6.21 10.03
CA VAL A 627 6.78 -5.90 9.70
C VAL A 627 6.00 -7.19 9.45
N ASP A 628 6.54 -8.09 8.61
CA ASP A 628 5.87 -9.35 8.28
C ASP A 628 5.85 -10.35 9.46
N GLN A 629 6.81 -10.27 10.39
CA GLN A 629 6.68 -10.93 11.70
C GLN A 629 5.47 -10.41 12.49
N GLY A 630 5.27 -9.09 12.57
CA GLY A 630 4.09 -8.53 13.23
C GLY A 630 2.77 -8.94 12.55
N VAL A 631 2.75 -9.06 11.22
CA VAL A 631 1.62 -9.63 10.48
C VAL A 631 1.41 -11.11 10.85
N PHE A 632 2.48 -11.89 11.03
CA PHE A 632 2.38 -13.29 11.43
C PHE A 632 1.86 -13.47 12.86
N GLU A 633 2.27 -12.60 13.80
CA GLU A 633 1.72 -12.55 15.16
C GLU A 633 0.21 -12.27 15.14
N GLU A 634 -0.23 -11.28 14.34
CA GLU A 634 -1.66 -10.93 14.19
C GLU A 634 -2.48 -12.08 13.55
N LEU A 635 -1.93 -12.74 12.52
CA LEU A 635 -2.54 -13.91 11.91
C LEU A 635 -2.63 -15.09 12.89
N THR A 636 -1.58 -15.32 13.69
CA THR A 636 -1.57 -16.38 14.70
C THR A 636 -2.60 -16.09 15.79
N ARG A 637 -2.76 -14.84 16.23
CA ARG A 637 -3.82 -14.41 17.14
C ARG A 637 -5.22 -14.61 16.56
N ALA A 638 -5.41 -14.32 15.27
CA ALA A 638 -6.70 -14.42 14.60
C ALA A 638 -7.14 -15.88 14.34
N PHE A 639 -6.21 -16.75 13.93
CA PHE A 639 -6.50 -18.13 13.51
C PHE A 639 -6.22 -19.20 14.57
N LEU A 640 -5.29 -18.95 15.50
CA LEU A 640 -4.88 -19.88 16.56
C LEU A 640 -4.87 -19.20 17.96
N PRO A 641 -5.95 -18.54 18.43
CA PRO A 641 -5.90 -17.70 19.63
C PRO A 641 -5.33 -18.37 20.90
N PRO A 642 -5.73 -19.62 21.27
CA PRO A 642 -5.20 -20.26 22.48
C PRO A 642 -3.69 -20.51 22.42
N LEU A 643 -3.17 -20.79 21.22
CA LEU A 643 -1.76 -21.02 20.99
C LEU A 643 -0.98 -19.70 20.97
N TYR A 644 -1.57 -18.65 20.40
CA TYR A 644 -1.00 -17.31 20.44
C TYR A 644 -0.76 -16.85 21.87
N ASP A 645 -1.78 -16.88 22.75
CA ASP A 645 -1.67 -16.41 24.13
C ASP A 645 -0.56 -17.15 24.91
N HIS A 646 -0.47 -18.47 24.72
CA HIS A 646 0.55 -19.32 25.35
C HIS A 646 1.97 -19.06 24.81
N MET A 647 2.15 -19.09 23.49
CA MET A 647 3.48 -18.87 22.89
C MET A 647 3.97 -17.43 23.01
N GLN A 648 3.06 -16.45 23.10
CA GLN A 648 3.39 -15.05 23.38
C GLN A 648 3.91 -14.87 24.80
N ALA A 649 3.33 -15.56 25.79
CA ALA A 649 3.82 -15.58 27.16
C ALA A 649 5.23 -16.22 27.28
N LEU A 650 5.56 -17.16 26.40
CA LEU A 650 6.87 -17.79 26.28
C LEU A 650 7.87 -17.04 25.36
N GLY A 651 7.44 -16.01 24.63
CA GLY A 651 8.28 -15.27 23.66
C GLY A 651 8.63 -16.04 22.38
N VAL A 652 8.06 -17.22 22.15
CA VAL A 652 8.53 -18.15 21.10
C VAL A 652 8.21 -17.65 19.69
N ILE A 653 7.03 -17.03 19.47
CA ILE A 653 6.61 -16.56 18.13
C ILE A 653 7.63 -15.56 17.57
N THR A 654 8.05 -14.60 18.39
CA THR A 654 9.05 -13.59 18.02
C THR A 654 10.43 -14.18 17.74
N THR A 655 10.82 -15.28 18.41
CA THR A 655 12.12 -15.94 18.21
C THR A 655 12.17 -16.72 16.88
N ILE A 656 11.09 -17.40 16.52
CA ILE A 656 11.08 -18.33 15.36
C ILE A 656 10.82 -17.64 14.01
N SER A 657 9.93 -16.65 13.99
CA SER A 657 9.41 -16.04 12.75
C SER A 657 10.52 -15.46 11.88
N LEU A 658 11.44 -14.70 12.48
CA LEU A 658 12.50 -14.02 11.76
C LEU A 658 13.45 -15.00 11.05
N SER A 659 13.80 -16.10 11.72
CA SER A 659 14.65 -17.16 11.14
C SER A 659 13.95 -17.88 9.99
N TRP A 660 12.67 -18.24 10.17
CA TRP A 660 11.86 -18.89 9.14
C TRP A 660 11.71 -18.01 7.89
N PHE A 661 11.49 -16.71 8.08
CA PHE A 661 11.16 -15.78 7.00
C PHE A 661 12.42 -15.35 6.23
N LEU A 662 13.52 -15.01 6.92
CA LEU A 662 14.80 -14.63 6.30
C LEU A 662 15.47 -15.79 5.54
N THR A 663 15.17 -17.05 5.88
CA THR A 663 15.76 -18.22 5.21
C THR A 663 14.78 -18.94 4.29
N LEU A 664 13.54 -18.49 4.15
CA LEU A 664 12.47 -19.23 3.46
C LEU A 664 12.34 -20.69 3.96
N PHE A 665 12.43 -20.87 5.28
CA PHE A 665 12.55 -22.14 6.00
C PHE A 665 13.74 -23.05 5.64
N LEU A 666 14.66 -22.65 4.74
CA LEU A 666 15.81 -23.47 4.31
C LEU A 666 16.75 -23.88 5.46
N SER A 667 16.78 -23.13 6.57
CA SER A 667 17.61 -23.44 7.74
C SER A 667 16.98 -24.45 8.71
N VAL A 668 15.67 -24.71 8.58
CA VAL A 668 14.91 -25.56 9.51
C VAL A 668 14.28 -26.77 8.83
N MET A 669 13.84 -26.68 7.57
CA MET A 669 13.16 -27.76 6.85
C MET A 669 14.09 -28.82 6.26
N PRO A 670 13.61 -30.07 6.10
CA PRO A 670 14.32 -31.08 5.31
C PRO A 670 14.45 -30.58 3.88
N PHE A 671 15.62 -30.77 3.28
CA PHE A 671 16.00 -30.14 2.02
C PHE A 671 14.93 -30.25 0.91
N ASP A 672 14.40 -31.45 0.65
CA ASP A 672 13.37 -31.68 -0.38
C ASP A 672 12.08 -30.88 -0.13
N SER A 673 11.65 -30.77 1.13
CA SER A 673 10.45 -30.00 1.51
C SER A 673 10.72 -28.49 1.47
N ALA A 674 11.93 -28.07 1.83
CA ALA A 674 12.36 -26.68 1.78
C ALA A 674 12.46 -26.18 0.33
N VAL A 675 13.03 -26.98 -0.57
CA VAL A 675 13.10 -26.68 -2.01
C VAL A 675 11.70 -26.64 -2.64
N LEU A 676 10.77 -27.52 -2.24
CA LEU A 676 9.37 -27.42 -2.67
C LEU A 676 8.69 -26.13 -2.19
N LEU A 677 9.02 -25.65 -0.98
CA LEU A 677 8.52 -24.35 -0.52
C LEU A 677 9.13 -23.19 -1.33
N VAL A 678 10.40 -23.29 -1.73
CA VAL A 678 11.05 -22.33 -2.63
C VAL A 678 10.43 -22.34 -4.04
N ASP A 679 10.11 -23.52 -4.60
CA ASP A 679 9.32 -23.64 -5.85
C ASP A 679 8.01 -22.84 -5.74
N CYS A 680 7.27 -23.03 -4.65
CA CYS A 680 6.01 -22.34 -4.41
C CYS A 680 6.19 -20.85 -4.14
N PHE A 681 7.24 -20.43 -3.42
CA PHE A 681 7.56 -19.03 -3.16
C PHE A 681 7.90 -18.27 -4.45
N PHE A 682 8.66 -18.88 -5.36
CA PHE A 682 8.94 -18.25 -6.66
C PHE A 682 7.68 -18.05 -7.50
N TYR A 683 6.63 -18.85 -7.31
CA TYR A 683 5.34 -18.71 -8.01
C TYR A 683 4.32 -17.80 -7.29
N GLU A 684 4.08 -17.99 -5.99
CA GLU A 684 3.06 -17.31 -5.16
C GLU A 684 3.58 -16.05 -4.45
N GLY A 685 4.87 -15.98 -4.15
CA GLY A 685 5.46 -14.94 -3.30
C GLY A 685 5.29 -15.22 -1.80
N ILE A 686 5.56 -14.21 -0.97
CA ILE A 686 5.68 -14.37 0.50
C ILE A 686 4.42 -14.97 1.19
N LYS A 687 3.22 -14.81 0.61
CA LYS A 687 1.96 -15.40 1.09
C LYS A 687 2.11 -16.88 1.48
N VAL A 688 2.88 -17.64 0.70
CA VAL A 688 3.08 -19.07 0.93
C VAL A 688 3.86 -19.38 2.23
N ILE A 689 4.79 -18.50 2.60
CA ILE A 689 5.61 -18.62 3.81
C ILE A 689 4.73 -18.42 5.05
N PHE A 690 3.82 -17.44 5.03
CA PHE A 690 2.81 -17.26 6.08
C PHE A 690 1.87 -18.46 6.20
N GLN A 691 1.36 -18.99 5.08
CA GLN A 691 0.46 -20.16 5.09
C GLN A 691 1.15 -21.38 5.73
N VAL A 692 2.41 -21.65 5.36
CA VAL A 692 3.19 -22.74 5.95
C VAL A 692 3.53 -22.48 7.42
N ALA A 693 3.91 -21.26 7.79
CA ALA A 693 4.18 -20.92 9.19
C ALA A 693 2.97 -21.15 10.10
N LEU A 694 1.76 -20.73 9.67
CA LEU A 694 0.52 -20.99 10.40
C LEU A 694 0.20 -22.49 10.45
N ALA A 695 0.42 -23.22 9.34
CA ALA A 695 0.21 -24.67 9.30
C ALA A 695 1.14 -25.42 10.26
N VAL A 696 2.42 -25.03 10.34
CA VAL A 696 3.40 -25.58 11.30
C VAL A 696 2.91 -25.39 12.73
N LEU A 697 2.44 -24.20 13.09
CA LEU A 697 1.91 -23.91 14.43
C LEU A 697 0.63 -24.70 14.72
N HIS A 698 -0.34 -24.70 13.79
CA HIS A 698 -1.59 -25.44 13.92
C HIS A 698 -1.37 -26.94 14.14
N ASP A 699 -0.51 -27.56 13.33
CA ASP A 699 -0.28 -29.01 13.38
C ASP A 699 0.51 -29.48 14.61
N ASN A 700 1.13 -28.54 15.33
CA ASN A 700 1.81 -28.80 16.60
C ASN A 700 1.06 -28.24 17.82
N MET A 701 -0.13 -27.67 17.62
CA MET A 701 -0.85 -26.91 18.65
C MET A 701 -1.01 -27.69 19.97
N ASP A 702 -1.46 -28.95 19.90
CA ASP A 702 -1.66 -29.78 21.10
C ASP A 702 -0.38 -30.01 21.92
N ALA A 703 0.78 -30.13 21.24
CA ALA A 703 2.06 -30.31 21.91
C ALA A 703 2.61 -28.97 22.44
N LEU A 704 2.47 -27.89 21.66
CA LEU A 704 2.93 -26.55 22.04
C LEU A 704 2.13 -25.95 23.20
N LEU A 705 0.83 -26.24 23.31
CA LEU A 705 0.01 -25.84 24.47
C LEU A 705 0.43 -26.54 25.77
N VAL A 706 1.21 -27.62 25.69
CA VAL A 706 1.74 -28.35 26.86
C VAL A 706 3.20 -27.96 27.18
N SER A 707 3.92 -27.32 26.26
CA SER A 707 5.31 -26.91 26.51
C SER A 707 5.40 -25.87 27.62
N SER A 708 6.28 -26.10 28.58
CA SER A 708 6.42 -25.26 29.79
C SER A 708 7.40 -24.11 29.63
N ASP A 709 8.30 -24.17 28.63
CA ASP A 709 9.30 -23.16 28.33
C ASP A 709 9.62 -23.07 26.83
N GLU A 710 10.40 -22.04 26.44
CA GLU A 710 10.85 -21.81 25.07
C GLU A 710 11.65 -23.00 24.50
N GLY A 711 12.46 -23.67 25.32
CA GLY A 711 13.31 -24.79 24.90
C GLY A 711 12.50 -26.04 24.52
N GLU A 712 11.45 -26.36 25.27
CA GLU A 712 10.49 -27.41 24.89
C GLU A 712 9.76 -27.05 23.59
N ALA A 713 9.24 -25.82 23.46
CA ALA A 713 8.55 -25.36 22.26
C ALA A 713 9.44 -25.46 21.01
N MET A 714 10.69 -24.99 21.12
CA MET A 714 11.70 -25.10 20.05
C MET A 714 12.04 -26.56 19.72
N THR A 715 12.06 -27.44 20.72
CA THR A 715 12.29 -28.88 20.52
C THR A 715 11.14 -29.56 19.80
N ILE A 716 9.88 -29.18 20.09
CA ILE A 716 8.68 -29.67 19.40
C ILE A 716 8.73 -29.27 17.93
N LEU A 717 8.93 -27.97 17.66
CA LEU A 717 9.02 -27.43 16.29
C LEU A 717 10.16 -28.11 15.51
N GLY A 718 11.37 -28.22 16.09
CA GLY A 718 12.51 -28.88 15.46
C GLY A 718 12.29 -30.38 15.15
N ARG A 719 11.50 -31.09 15.97
CA ARG A 719 11.15 -32.50 15.72
C ARG A 719 10.11 -32.67 14.62
N TRP A 720 9.09 -31.82 14.59
CA TRP A 720 8.01 -31.94 13.61
C TRP A 720 8.49 -31.66 12.18
N VAL A 721 9.46 -30.76 12.05
CA VAL A 721 10.13 -30.42 10.80
C VAL A 721 11.12 -31.53 10.34
N SER A 722 10.88 -32.78 10.75
CA SER A 722 11.56 -34.00 10.24
C SER A 722 10.72 -34.64 9.10
N PRO A 723 11.17 -35.71 8.38
CA PRO A 723 10.88 -35.91 6.95
C PRO A 723 9.45 -36.35 6.55
N ASN A 724 8.46 -36.25 7.44
CA ASN A 724 7.04 -36.50 7.15
C ASN A 724 6.25 -35.23 6.80
N PHE A 725 6.85 -34.03 6.88
CA PHE A 725 6.17 -32.79 6.52
C PHE A 725 5.87 -32.70 5.01
N ASN A 726 4.58 -32.75 4.66
CA ASN A 726 4.11 -32.65 3.29
C ASN A 726 3.44 -31.29 3.04
N VAL A 727 4.23 -30.38 2.49
CA VAL A 727 3.88 -29.01 2.05
C VAL A 727 2.53 -28.96 1.30
N LYS A 728 2.28 -29.94 0.41
CA LYS A 728 1.07 -29.99 -0.44
C LYS A 728 -0.23 -30.16 0.35
N ASN A 729 -0.20 -30.78 1.53
CA ASN A 729 -1.41 -30.99 2.33
C ASN A 729 -1.78 -29.75 3.18
N LYS A 730 -1.08 -28.63 2.99
CA LYS A 730 -1.15 -27.41 3.83
C LYS A 730 -1.29 -26.11 3.01
N MET A 731 -1.50 -26.24 1.69
CA MET A 731 -1.72 -25.15 0.72
C MET A 731 -3.02 -25.37 -0.05
#